data_AF-A0A086SX51-F1
#
_entry.id   AF-A0A086SX51-F1
#
_cell.length_a   1.000
_cell.length_b   1.000
_cell.length_c   1.000
_cell.angle_alpha   90.00
_cell.angle_beta   90.00
_cell.angle_gamma   90.00
#
_symmetry.space_group_name_H-M   'P 1'
#
loop_
_entity.id
_entity.type
_entity.pdbx_description
1 polymer ?
#
loop_
_entity_poly.entity_id
_entity_poly.type
_entity_poly.pdbx_seq_one_letter_code
_entity_poly.pdbx_strand_id
1 'polypeptide(L)'
;MIPTGLRSLRGLRSGRFITSPRSLGRSRTHPSWPASQCRCSSSTSESTADTKEKPFYITTPIFYVNAAPHIGHLYTMILADVMKRWQQVKGREAFLSTGTDEHGMKIQQAAYKQEVTPLELCDTNAAKFLALTGEGQISQDAFIRTTQEEHKSAVEKFWTQLKQSLPGSLGLYKGTHAGWYSVDDECFYPEKMVAPFIDPQTGVKVMVCTETNSKVEWIEEETWFFPLTKYKDKLLQFYKDNPGWIQPESKMTEVQNWVENNLEDLSVTRPYKRLQWGIRDPDDAKHTIYVWVDALVNYLTVAGYGSEWHPDWDRSGEKMGLWPADVHVVGKDIIRFHAVYWPAMLLGLGLPLPKKILCHNHWKMSNRKMSKSVGNVVNPTFAVQRWGTDGLRYFLMRHGSLHKDSDYSNDSIYVTYTKDLQANLGNLYYRIFRPQGQTSWSTGEAVDSFARGEFETNKQLDNPTDCATHYSALEERLRSIPQEVEKAMDENEVSAALGHIYSLLSATNRYVTDTAPWKLSKEMHIAGTPIARNWVIFNCAEAVRIASILLQPIIPSKATRLLDEIKVLPERRTLEWAKYGADTGYGLTREDRAALPKRIQSWEAIFPPVATAELTDEQIKEELGGVVANRKIGGHQPTRVAHYIEMEERMGADAVRELVEERESKESQASRVPRSGEAHAWLRAPRPAAISAPKVLLVPYESHHVAKYHGWMQDPEIRQATASEALTLEAEYRNQAEWRRARDKLTFIVCKPIDRSLGGHYEVNFLRMNTFDAMDKMVGDVNFFLHPYDGEDDDGDDGDDDKTHGKGAGREDWLTGEVDIMIADEDSRGEGMGRAAVCAMLVYVQVQLGFILEEYVMNRPEGGGPSGAALKRLMVKIKEGNQASRSLFTGLGFRQEGGVNYFGEVKMVMDLADLQRQPWWDQTLSSWIQIPYGSLREELKYL
;
A
#
# COMPACT_ATOMS: atom_id res chain seq x y z
N MET A 1 34.18 -57.12 51.76
CA MET A 1 34.87 -58.41 51.61
C MET A 1 35.13 -58.64 50.13
N ILE A 2 36.40 -58.89 49.82
CA ILE A 2 37.06 -59.36 48.58
C ILE A 2 36.37 -60.66 48.03
N PRO A 3 36.55 -61.19 46.78
CA PRO A 3 37.32 -60.76 45.57
C PRO A 3 36.68 -60.98 44.15
N THR A 4 37.37 -60.44 43.11
CA THR A 4 37.76 -61.00 41.75
C THR A 4 36.70 -61.61 40.79
N GLY A 5 36.79 -61.60 39.46
CA GLY A 5 37.84 -61.23 38.49
C GLY A 5 37.73 -62.07 37.19
N LEU A 6 37.75 -61.39 36.03
CA LEU A 6 38.23 -61.75 34.67
C LEU A 6 37.67 -62.91 33.76
N ARG A 7 37.44 -62.50 32.49
CA ARG A 7 37.63 -63.14 31.14
C ARG A 7 36.64 -64.24 30.67
N SER A 8 36.19 -64.32 29.41
CA SER A 8 36.35 -63.51 28.18
C SER A 8 35.35 -63.92 27.06
N LEU A 9 34.94 -62.92 26.26
CA LEU A 9 34.66 -62.86 24.79
C LEU A 9 33.50 -63.60 24.06
N ARG A 10 32.59 -62.74 23.56
CA ARG A 10 31.98 -62.57 22.18
C ARG A 10 31.21 -63.74 21.53
N GLY A 11 30.05 -63.54 20.88
CA GLY A 11 29.28 -62.32 20.60
C GLY A 11 27.88 -62.57 19.97
N LEU A 12 26.91 -61.73 20.40
CA LEU A 12 25.79 -61.02 19.73
C LEU A 12 25.04 -61.74 18.57
N ARG A 13 23.76 -62.19 18.60
CA ARG A 13 22.43 -61.75 19.14
C ARG A 13 21.88 -60.44 18.55
N SER A 14 20.81 -60.47 17.71
CA SER A 14 19.34 -60.62 17.94
C SER A 14 18.68 -59.35 18.52
N GLY A 15 17.58 -58.77 18.01
CA GLY A 15 16.24 -59.33 17.80
C GLY A 15 15.24 -58.72 18.83
N ARG A 16 14.13 -58.11 18.37
CA ARG A 16 12.73 -58.56 18.59
C ARG A 16 11.82 -57.75 19.57
N PHE A 17 10.63 -57.43 19.03
CA PHE A 17 9.23 -57.58 19.53
C PHE A 17 8.62 -56.79 20.72
N ILE A 18 7.61 -55.97 20.38
CA ILE A 18 6.14 -55.97 20.73
C ILE A 18 5.67 -56.30 22.16
N THR A 19 4.84 -55.40 22.73
CA THR A 19 3.49 -55.67 23.34
C THR A 19 2.66 -54.37 23.50
N SER A 20 1.32 -54.45 23.28
CA SER A 20 0.27 -53.42 23.55
C SER A 20 -0.37 -53.65 24.97
N PRO A 21 -1.49 -53.02 25.49
CA PRO A 21 -2.68 -52.39 24.83
C PRO A 21 -3.40 -51.16 25.54
N ARG A 22 -4.44 -50.61 24.85
CA ARG A 22 -5.72 -49.93 25.30
C ARG A 22 -5.67 -48.58 26.07
N SER A 23 -6.63 -47.62 26.01
CA SER A 23 -7.80 -47.23 25.17
C SER A 23 -8.50 -45.97 25.79
N LEU A 24 -9.30 -45.22 24.99
CA LEU A 24 -10.36 -44.20 25.32
C LEU A 24 -9.90 -42.71 25.47
N GLY A 25 -10.52 -41.67 24.88
CA GLY A 25 -11.70 -41.56 24.01
C GLY A 25 -12.05 -40.10 23.63
N ARG A 26 -12.81 -39.97 22.52
CA ARG A 26 -13.74 -38.90 22.05
C ARG A 26 -13.25 -37.47 21.72
N SER A 27 -13.36 -37.16 20.43
CA SER A 27 -13.34 -35.81 19.83
C SER A 27 -14.76 -35.20 19.74
N ARG A 28 -14.80 -33.85 19.69
CA ARG A 28 -15.93 -33.04 19.21
C ARG A 28 -15.51 -32.31 17.93
N THR A 29 -16.49 -32.12 17.04
CA THR A 29 -16.39 -31.77 15.62
C THR A 29 -16.51 -30.27 15.30
N HIS A 30 -15.98 -29.90 14.12
CA HIS A 30 -16.42 -28.91 13.10
C HIS A 30 -15.36 -27.86 12.70
N PRO A 31 -15.40 -27.29 11.47
CA PRO A 31 -15.67 -27.90 10.16
C PRO A 31 -14.59 -27.55 9.09
N SER A 32 -14.48 -28.41 8.08
CA SER A 32 -13.52 -28.35 6.95
C SER A 32 -14.09 -27.66 5.70
N TRP A 33 -13.25 -26.92 4.95
CA TRP A 33 -13.45 -26.51 3.56
C TRP A 33 -12.26 -26.97 2.68
N PRO A 34 -12.42 -27.10 1.35
CA PRO A 34 -12.08 -28.34 0.65
C PRO A 34 -10.70 -28.36 -0.02
N ALA A 35 -10.05 -29.52 0.02
CA ALA A 35 -8.86 -29.84 -0.75
C ALA A 35 -9.22 -30.24 -2.19
N SER A 36 -8.64 -29.55 -3.17
CA SER A 36 -8.66 -29.92 -4.58
C SER A 36 -7.74 -31.13 -4.82
N GLN A 37 -8.29 -32.18 -5.43
CA GLN A 37 -7.59 -33.40 -5.80
C GLN A 37 -6.61 -33.16 -6.95
N CYS A 38 -5.32 -33.27 -6.70
CA CYS A 38 -4.31 -33.47 -7.73
C CYS A 38 -4.41 -34.90 -8.29
N ARG A 39 -4.64 -35.02 -9.60
CA ARG A 39 -4.42 -36.26 -10.34
C ARG A 39 -2.93 -36.41 -10.61
N CYS A 40 -2.31 -37.44 -10.03
CA CYS A 40 -0.97 -37.88 -10.41
C CYS A 40 -0.97 -38.46 -11.82
N SER A 41 -0.27 -37.82 -12.75
CA SER A 41 0.26 -38.48 -13.95
C SER A 41 1.69 -38.92 -13.66
N SER A 42 1.91 -40.23 -13.63
CA SER A 42 3.22 -40.86 -13.49
C SER A 42 4.02 -40.75 -14.78
N SER A 43 5.06 -39.92 -14.79
CA SER A 43 6.18 -40.07 -15.72
C SER A 43 7.43 -40.38 -14.90
N THR A 44 7.90 -41.62 -15.03
CA THR A 44 9.19 -42.10 -14.53
C THR A 44 10.32 -41.35 -15.23
N SER A 45 10.97 -40.43 -14.51
CA SER A 45 12.35 -40.03 -14.77
C SER A 45 13.15 -40.28 -13.50
N GLU A 46 14.25 -41.00 -13.66
CA GLU A 46 15.14 -41.49 -12.60
C GLU A 46 15.51 -40.38 -11.60
N SER A 47 15.26 -40.63 -10.32
CA SER A 47 15.63 -39.74 -9.24
C SER A 47 17.14 -39.80 -9.00
N THR A 48 17.89 -38.86 -9.57
CA THR A 48 19.13 -38.41 -8.94
C THR A 48 18.76 -37.86 -7.56
N ALA A 49 19.43 -38.33 -6.51
CA ALA A 49 19.21 -37.85 -5.14
C ALA A 49 19.29 -36.33 -5.10
N ASP A 50 18.14 -35.67 -4.94
CA ASP A 50 17.98 -34.23 -5.01
C ASP A 50 18.51 -33.63 -3.70
N THR A 51 19.80 -33.28 -3.67
CA THR A 51 20.36 -32.41 -2.63
C THR A 51 19.85 -31.00 -2.88
N LYS A 52 18.56 -30.74 -2.60
CA LYS A 52 17.98 -29.40 -2.76
C LYS A 52 18.72 -28.40 -1.87
N GLU A 53 19.38 -27.42 -2.49
CA GLU A 53 20.04 -26.31 -1.80
C GLU A 53 19.08 -25.54 -0.89
N LYS A 54 19.61 -24.83 0.11
CA LYS A 54 18.78 -23.95 0.95
C LYS A 54 18.11 -22.86 0.09
N PRO A 55 16.88 -22.44 0.42
CA PRO A 55 16.24 -21.31 -0.25
C PRO A 55 17.13 -20.06 -0.22
N PHE A 56 17.10 -19.27 -1.30
CA PHE A 56 17.76 -17.98 -1.38
C PHE A 56 17.06 -16.99 -0.43
N TYR A 57 17.71 -16.64 0.67
CA TYR A 57 17.12 -15.75 1.67
C TYR A 57 17.58 -14.31 1.44
N ILE A 58 16.63 -13.44 1.10
CA ILE A 58 16.86 -12.03 0.85
C ILE A 58 16.01 -11.17 1.79
N THR A 59 16.56 -10.04 2.23
CA THR A 59 15.84 -9.12 3.14
C THR A 59 15.89 -7.69 2.64
N THR A 60 14.82 -6.94 2.89
CA THR A 60 14.91 -5.48 3.00
C THR A 60 15.35 -5.10 4.42
N PRO A 61 15.62 -3.83 4.72
CA PRO A 61 15.56 -3.34 6.08
C PRO A 61 14.11 -3.42 6.58
N ILE A 62 13.94 -3.38 7.89
CA ILE A 62 12.65 -3.04 8.49
C ILE A 62 12.55 -1.51 8.60
N PHE A 63 11.39 -0.94 8.28
CA PHE A 63 11.23 0.51 8.12
C PHE A 63 10.64 1.16 9.38
N TYR A 64 11.22 2.28 9.83
CA TYR A 64 10.68 3.06 10.94
C TYR A 64 9.24 3.54 10.66
N VAL A 65 8.35 3.29 11.61
CA VAL A 65 6.92 3.65 11.51
C VAL A 65 6.57 5.01 12.13
N ASN A 66 7.54 5.92 12.24
CA ASN A 66 7.30 7.27 12.78
C ASN A 66 6.44 8.14 11.83
N ALA A 67 6.38 7.80 10.54
CA ALA A 67 5.47 8.44 9.59
C ALA A 67 5.22 7.58 8.35
N ALA A 68 4.33 8.06 7.47
CA ALA A 68 3.91 7.36 6.26
C ALA A 68 5.09 7.00 5.32
N PRO A 69 4.94 5.91 4.52
CA PRO A 69 5.98 5.47 3.60
C PRO A 69 6.16 6.42 2.41
N HIS A 70 7.35 6.38 1.80
CA HIS A 70 7.69 7.18 0.63
C HIS A 70 8.33 6.32 -0.47
N ILE A 71 8.59 6.92 -1.65
CA ILE A 71 9.17 6.21 -2.81
C ILE A 71 10.50 5.49 -2.52
N GLY A 72 11.26 5.96 -1.53
CA GLY A 72 12.50 5.32 -1.10
C GLY A 72 12.28 3.92 -0.50
N HIS A 73 11.26 3.78 0.35
CA HIS A 73 10.89 2.47 0.89
C HIS A 73 10.41 1.53 -0.22
N LEU A 74 9.55 2.04 -1.12
CA LEU A 74 9.06 1.26 -2.25
C LEU A 74 10.22 0.80 -3.16
N TYR A 75 11.21 1.66 -3.42
CA TYR A 75 12.38 1.30 -4.20
C TYR A 75 13.17 0.14 -3.57
N THR A 76 13.45 0.20 -2.26
CA THR A 76 14.15 -0.88 -1.55
C THR A 76 13.37 -2.20 -1.63
N MET A 77 12.04 -2.15 -1.44
CA MET A 77 11.18 -3.33 -1.56
C MET A 77 11.18 -3.91 -2.98
N ILE A 78 11.06 -3.06 -4.02
CA ILE A 78 11.09 -3.49 -5.42
C ILE A 78 12.43 -4.10 -5.77
N LEU A 79 13.55 -3.50 -5.35
CA LEU A 79 14.88 -4.03 -5.64
C LEU A 79 15.06 -5.44 -5.03
N ALA A 80 14.66 -5.64 -3.79
CA ALA A 80 14.72 -6.96 -3.14
C ALA A 80 13.78 -7.98 -3.81
N ASP A 81 12.56 -7.56 -4.20
CA ASP A 81 11.60 -8.39 -4.93
C ASP A 81 12.11 -8.78 -6.33
N VAL A 82 12.74 -7.86 -7.06
CA VAL A 82 13.37 -8.14 -8.36
C VAL A 82 14.46 -9.20 -8.21
N MET A 83 15.30 -9.09 -7.17
CA MET A 83 16.35 -10.08 -6.90
C MET A 83 15.77 -11.44 -6.50
N LYS A 84 14.72 -11.47 -5.66
CA LYS A 84 13.98 -12.71 -5.34
C LYS A 84 13.44 -13.37 -6.61
N ARG A 85 12.71 -12.62 -7.43
CA ARG A 85 12.08 -13.12 -8.66
C ARG A 85 13.12 -13.56 -9.69
N TRP A 86 14.29 -12.92 -9.73
CA TRP A 86 15.39 -13.37 -10.58
C TRP A 86 15.87 -14.78 -10.20
N GLN A 87 16.02 -15.07 -8.90
CA GLN A 87 16.37 -16.41 -8.43
C GLN A 87 15.28 -17.44 -8.79
N GLN A 88 14.00 -17.04 -8.70
CA GLN A 88 12.88 -17.90 -9.11
C GLN A 88 12.88 -18.18 -10.62
N VAL A 89 13.20 -17.17 -11.45
CA VAL A 89 13.38 -17.35 -12.90
C VAL A 89 14.56 -18.28 -13.21
N LYS A 90 15.60 -18.29 -12.36
CA LYS A 90 16.70 -19.28 -12.41
C LYS A 90 16.32 -20.68 -11.89
N GLY A 91 15.09 -20.88 -11.41
CA GLY A 91 14.61 -22.15 -10.89
C GLY A 91 14.95 -22.42 -9.42
N ARG A 92 15.41 -21.41 -8.68
CA ARG A 92 15.77 -21.53 -7.25
C ARG A 92 14.63 -21.08 -6.35
N GLU A 93 14.37 -21.85 -5.28
CA GLU A 93 13.48 -21.41 -4.19
C GLU A 93 14.06 -20.14 -3.53
N ALA A 94 13.24 -19.11 -3.31
CA ALA A 94 13.67 -17.84 -2.75
C ALA A 94 12.65 -17.30 -1.75
N PHE A 95 13.15 -16.70 -0.67
CA PHE A 95 12.38 -16.18 0.45
C PHE A 95 12.76 -14.71 0.70
N LEU A 96 11.77 -13.81 0.66
CA LEU A 96 11.92 -12.37 0.90
C LEU A 96 11.27 -11.97 2.23
N SER A 97 12.07 -11.41 3.12
CA SER A 97 11.59 -10.76 4.35
C SER A 97 11.59 -9.24 4.21
N THR A 98 10.50 -8.60 4.63
CA THR A 98 10.39 -7.15 4.83
C THR A 98 9.64 -6.88 6.13
N GLY A 99 9.49 -5.63 6.55
CA GLY A 99 8.78 -5.34 7.79
C GLY A 99 8.95 -3.92 8.31
N THR A 100 8.61 -3.75 9.59
CA THR A 100 8.61 -2.46 10.28
C THR A 100 9.40 -2.48 11.58
N ASP A 101 10.18 -1.42 11.78
CA ASP A 101 10.89 -1.11 13.02
C ASP A 101 10.00 -0.19 13.87
N GLU A 102 9.58 -0.71 15.01
CA GLU A 102 8.46 -0.17 15.78
C GLU A 102 8.84 0.29 17.17
N HIS A 103 10.08 0.12 17.62
CA HIS A 103 10.55 0.61 18.92
C HIS A 103 11.40 1.87 18.77
N GLY A 104 11.80 2.48 19.90
CA GLY A 104 12.71 3.62 19.92
C GLY A 104 12.06 4.94 20.30
N MET A 105 12.93 5.93 20.50
CA MET A 105 12.54 7.25 21.02
C MET A 105 11.69 8.00 20.00
N LYS A 106 12.00 7.87 18.71
CA LYS A 106 11.25 8.54 17.64
C LYS A 106 9.79 8.15 17.62
N ILE A 107 9.50 6.87 17.79
CA ILE A 107 8.13 6.35 17.81
C ILE A 107 7.41 6.87 19.05
N GLN A 108 8.05 6.79 20.21
CA GLN A 108 7.52 7.31 21.48
C GLN A 108 7.16 8.80 21.37
N GLN A 109 8.08 9.63 20.85
CA GLN A 109 7.84 11.07 20.68
C GLN A 109 6.77 11.38 19.62
N ALA A 110 6.77 10.64 18.50
CA ALA A 110 5.77 10.82 17.45
C ALA A 110 4.35 10.46 17.94
N ALA A 111 4.24 9.42 18.78
CA ALA A 111 2.98 9.01 19.39
C ALA A 111 2.48 10.05 20.40
N TYR A 112 3.36 10.53 21.29
CA TYR A 112 3.01 11.60 22.23
C TYR A 112 2.60 12.90 21.54
N LYS A 113 3.28 13.27 20.45
CA LYS A 113 2.91 14.46 19.65
C LYS A 113 1.55 14.31 18.96
N GLN A 114 1.11 13.08 18.68
CA GLN A 114 -0.17 12.77 18.06
C GLN A 114 -1.25 12.38 19.08
N GLU A 115 -0.93 12.43 20.39
CA GLU A 115 -1.84 12.07 21.48
C GLU A 115 -2.43 10.64 21.34
N VAL A 116 -1.63 9.72 20.80
CA VAL A 116 -1.96 8.28 20.68
C VAL A 116 -0.92 7.43 21.41
N THR A 117 -1.25 6.18 21.69
CA THR A 117 -0.25 5.25 22.23
C THR A 117 0.78 4.88 21.16
N PRO A 118 2.04 4.54 21.54
CA PRO A 118 3.04 4.07 20.58
C PRO A 118 2.57 2.86 19.76
N LEU A 119 1.86 1.91 20.38
CA LEU A 119 1.36 0.72 19.69
C LEU A 119 0.31 1.08 18.62
N GLU A 120 -0.63 1.97 18.91
CA GLU A 120 -1.65 2.42 17.94
C GLU A 120 -1.01 3.14 16.74
N LEU A 121 0.00 3.97 16.99
CA LEU A 121 0.78 4.61 15.91
C LEU A 121 1.49 3.57 15.05
N CYS A 122 2.12 2.59 15.69
CA CYS A 122 2.79 1.47 15.01
C CYS A 122 1.81 0.65 14.17
N ASP A 123 0.68 0.22 14.73
CA ASP A 123 -0.36 -0.55 14.03
C ASP A 123 -0.86 0.20 12.79
N THR A 124 -1.16 1.49 12.94
CA THR A 124 -1.66 2.35 11.86
C THR A 124 -0.65 2.48 10.72
N ASN A 125 0.62 2.72 11.05
CA ASN A 125 1.65 2.95 10.03
C ASN A 125 2.18 1.64 9.44
N ALA A 126 2.28 0.56 10.23
CA ALA A 126 2.61 -0.77 9.72
C ALA A 126 1.57 -1.26 8.70
N ALA A 127 0.28 -1.00 8.93
CA ALA A 127 -0.77 -1.28 7.94
C ALA A 127 -0.56 -0.53 6.61
N LYS A 128 -0.05 0.72 6.64
CA LYS A 128 0.30 1.47 5.42
C LYS A 128 1.50 0.87 4.69
N PHE A 129 2.53 0.44 5.41
CA PHE A 129 3.67 -0.27 4.81
C PHE A 129 3.24 -1.61 4.20
N LEU A 130 2.40 -2.37 4.89
CA LEU A 130 1.84 -3.62 4.37
C LEU A 130 0.98 -3.36 3.11
N ALA A 131 0.11 -2.35 3.12
CA ALA A 131 -0.66 -1.97 1.93
C ALA A 131 0.24 -1.57 0.76
N LEU A 132 1.34 -0.84 1.02
CA LEU A 132 2.32 -0.48 0.01
C LEU A 132 2.98 -1.70 -0.65
N THR A 133 3.20 -2.79 0.10
CA THR A 133 3.70 -4.05 -0.51
C THR A 133 2.73 -4.59 -1.57
N GLY A 134 1.42 -4.51 -1.31
CA GLY A 134 0.39 -4.91 -2.26
C GLY A 134 0.33 -3.98 -3.49
N GLU A 135 0.37 -2.66 -3.27
CA GLU A 135 0.39 -1.66 -4.35
C GLU A 135 1.62 -1.79 -5.26
N GLY A 136 2.78 -2.10 -4.66
CA GLY A 136 4.04 -2.35 -5.35
C GLY A 136 4.19 -3.75 -5.97
N GLN A 137 3.21 -4.64 -5.76
CA GLN A 137 3.25 -6.06 -6.15
C GLN A 137 4.52 -6.79 -5.67
N ILE A 138 4.91 -6.49 -4.44
CA ILE A 138 6.03 -7.14 -3.77
C ILE A 138 5.60 -8.58 -3.43
N SER A 139 6.42 -9.55 -3.78
CA SER A 139 6.23 -10.96 -3.39
C SER A 139 7.04 -11.23 -2.13
N GLN A 140 6.75 -10.54 -1.02
CA GLN A 140 7.33 -10.91 0.28
C GLN A 140 6.69 -12.19 0.82
N ASP A 141 7.48 -13.00 1.51
CA ASP A 141 7.03 -14.22 2.18
C ASP A 141 6.84 -13.99 3.68
N ALA A 142 7.51 -12.98 4.24
CA ALA A 142 7.32 -12.51 5.61
C ALA A 142 7.22 -10.99 5.69
N PHE A 143 6.31 -10.52 6.55
CA PHE A 143 6.22 -9.13 7.00
C PHE A 143 6.39 -9.11 8.53
N ILE A 144 7.60 -8.86 8.99
CA ILE A 144 7.92 -8.84 10.44
C ILE A 144 7.61 -7.48 11.05
N ARG A 145 7.12 -7.48 12.29
CA ARG A 145 6.97 -6.28 13.11
C ARG A 145 7.75 -6.47 14.39
N THR A 146 8.57 -5.51 14.81
CA THR A 146 9.38 -5.70 16.03
C THR A 146 8.55 -5.75 17.32
N THR A 147 7.28 -5.36 17.27
CA THR A 147 6.32 -5.51 18.37
C THR A 147 5.77 -6.92 18.55
N GLN A 148 5.99 -7.83 17.59
CA GLN A 148 5.56 -9.24 17.67
C GLN A 148 6.25 -9.96 18.83
N GLU A 149 5.51 -10.82 19.51
CA GLU A 149 6.00 -11.52 20.70
C GLU A 149 7.12 -12.51 20.36
N GLU A 150 7.04 -13.16 19.19
CA GLU A 150 8.09 -14.04 18.70
C GLU A 150 9.42 -13.29 18.51
N HIS A 151 9.35 -12.06 18.00
CA HIS A 151 10.54 -11.22 17.84
C HIS A 151 11.11 -10.76 19.17
N LYS A 152 10.25 -10.30 20.10
CA LYS A 152 10.69 -9.92 21.45
C LYS A 152 11.42 -11.06 22.14
N SER A 153 10.85 -12.27 22.09
CA SER A 153 11.49 -13.46 22.65
C SER A 153 12.82 -13.79 21.97
N ALA A 154 12.92 -13.61 20.65
CA ALA A 154 14.17 -13.78 19.91
C ALA A 154 15.24 -12.76 20.35
N VAL A 155 14.88 -11.49 20.53
CA VAL A 155 15.79 -10.44 21.01
C VAL A 155 16.24 -10.71 22.44
N GLU A 156 15.32 -11.08 23.34
CA GLU A 156 15.67 -11.44 24.72
C GLU A 156 16.67 -12.60 24.76
N LYS A 157 16.43 -13.65 23.97
CA LYS A 157 17.35 -14.79 23.86
C LYS A 157 18.71 -14.39 23.28
N PHE A 158 18.71 -13.59 22.21
CA PHE A 158 19.94 -13.06 21.61
C PHE A 158 20.74 -12.24 22.61
N TRP A 159 20.06 -11.36 23.34
CA TRP A 159 20.65 -10.49 24.36
C TRP A 159 21.24 -11.29 25.52
N THR A 160 20.49 -12.23 26.08
CA THR A 160 20.97 -13.10 27.17
C THR A 160 22.19 -13.91 26.73
N GLN A 161 22.18 -14.47 25.52
CA GLN A 161 23.35 -15.14 24.97
C GLN A 161 24.53 -14.18 24.79
N LEU A 162 24.31 -12.96 24.30
CA LEU A 162 25.40 -11.99 24.13
C LEU A 162 26.03 -11.61 25.48
N LYS A 163 25.22 -11.56 26.53
CA LYS A 163 25.64 -11.26 27.91
C LYS A 163 26.35 -12.45 28.58
N GLN A 164 25.91 -13.70 28.32
CA GLN A 164 26.37 -14.92 29.01
C GLN A 164 27.41 -15.75 28.25
N SER A 165 27.33 -15.83 26.92
CA SER A 165 28.04 -16.79 26.07
C SER A 165 29.52 -16.46 25.81
N LEU A 166 30.10 -15.44 26.45
CA LEU A 166 31.46 -14.98 26.20
C LEU A 166 32.38 -15.28 27.40
N PRO A 167 33.09 -16.43 27.44
CA PRO A 167 34.01 -16.73 28.53
C PRO A 167 35.22 -15.79 28.52
N GLY A 168 35.56 -15.20 29.67
CA GLY A 168 36.90 -14.65 29.91
C GLY A 168 37.13 -13.15 29.65
N SER A 169 36.13 -12.26 29.83
CA SER A 169 36.20 -10.77 29.72
C SER A 169 35.86 -10.13 28.36
N LEU A 170 34.92 -10.74 27.61
CA LEU A 170 34.35 -10.16 26.38
C LEU A 170 32.85 -9.83 26.46
N GLY A 171 32.17 -10.15 27.57
CA GLY A 171 30.75 -9.85 27.76
C GLY A 171 30.43 -8.35 27.72
N LEU A 172 29.14 -8.04 27.62
CA LEU A 172 28.65 -6.67 27.80
C LEU A 172 29.18 -6.13 29.15
N TYR A 173 29.68 -4.90 29.17
CA TYR A 173 30.17 -4.27 30.38
C TYR A 173 29.39 -3.00 30.68
N LYS A 174 29.18 -2.69 31.96
CA LYS A 174 28.56 -1.42 32.35
C LYS A 174 29.58 -0.29 32.32
N GLY A 175 29.13 0.87 31.88
CA GLY A 175 29.88 2.13 31.99
C GLY A 175 28.95 3.32 31.88
N THR A 176 29.54 4.51 31.94
CA THR A 176 28.83 5.76 31.68
C THR A 176 29.21 6.26 30.30
N HIS A 177 28.22 6.58 29.47
CA HIS A 177 28.45 7.24 28.19
C HIS A 177 28.05 8.71 28.31
N ALA A 178 29.01 9.60 28.11
CA ALA A 178 28.80 11.04 28.01
C ALA A 178 29.13 11.48 26.58
N GLY A 179 28.18 12.10 25.89
CA GLY A 179 28.39 12.53 24.51
C GLY A 179 27.18 13.20 23.87
N TRP A 180 27.37 13.70 22.65
CA TRP A 180 26.30 14.28 21.85
C TRP A 180 25.43 13.18 21.27
N TYR A 181 24.12 13.22 21.53
CA TYR A 181 23.15 12.26 21.04
C TYR A 181 22.18 12.92 20.08
N SER A 182 21.90 12.26 18.94
CA SER A 182 20.79 12.65 18.08
C SER A 182 19.61 11.70 18.26
N VAL A 183 18.44 12.26 18.55
CA VAL A 183 17.17 11.50 18.51
C VAL A 183 16.80 11.18 17.06
N ASP A 184 17.09 12.05 16.09
CA ASP A 184 16.74 11.86 14.67
C ASP A 184 17.58 10.77 13.99
N ASP A 185 18.78 10.47 14.51
CA ASP A 185 19.63 9.39 13.99
C ASP A 185 19.68 8.18 14.95
N GLU A 186 19.10 8.32 16.15
CA GLU A 186 19.20 7.38 17.28
C GLU A 186 20.65 6.97 17.64
N CYS A 187 21.62 7.84 17.39
CA CYS A 187 23.06 7.54 17.51
C CYS A 187 23.81 8.63 18.31
N PHE A 188 24.92 8.23 18.94
CA PHE A 188 25.89 9.15 19.53
C PHE A 188 26.89 9.63 18.47
N TYR A 189 27.33 10.89 18.61
CA TYR A 189 28.29 11.55 17.75
C TYR A 189 29.48 12.07 18.57
N PRO A 190 30.73 11.88 18.09
CA PRO A 190 31.89 12.53 18.67
C PRO A 190 31.81 14.06 18.56
N GLU A 191 32.46 14.80 19.47
CA GLU A 191 32.49 16.28 19.44
C GLU A 191 32.95 16.87 18.09
N LYS A 192 33.91 16.22 17.42
CA LYS A 192 34.41 16.63 16.09
C LYS A 192 33.34 16.60 14.99
N MET A 193 32.26 15.86 15.19
CA MET A 193 31.15 15.68 14.24
C MET A 193 29.95 16.58 14.58
N VAL A 194 30.10 17.52 15.51
CA VAL A 194 29.02 18.39 15.98
C VAL A 194 29.42 19.85 15.84
N ALA A 195 28.53 20.67 15.29
CA ALA A 195 28.76 22.09 15.06
C ALA A 195 27.57 22.93 15.55
N PRO A 196 27.80 24.18 15.99
CA PRO A 196 26.72 25.11 16.27
C PRO A 196 26.01 25.51 14.97
N PHE A 197 24.68 25.50 15.00
CA PHE A 197 23.81 25.93 13.92
C PHE A 197 22.77 26.91 14.46
N ILE A 198 22.50 27.97 13.71
CA ILE A 198 21.44 28.92 14.04
C ILE A 198 20.26 28.55 13.16
N ASP A 199 19.15 28.14 13.80
CA ASP A 199 17.92 27.85 13.09
C ASP A 199 17.40 29.13 12.43
N PRO A 200 17.29 29.19 11.08
CA PRO A 200 16.84 30.39 10.38
C PRO A 200 15.41 30.79 10.72
N GLN A 201 14.56 29.85 11.14
CA GLN A 201 13.15 30.10 11.44
C GLN A 201 12.94 30.60 12.87
N THR A 202 13.71 30.08 13.83
CA THR A 202 13.53 30.39 15.25
C THR A 202 14.59 31.33 15.83
N GLY A 203 15.73 31.51 15.13
CA GLY A 203 16.88 32.27 15.60
C GLY A 203 17.65 31.60 16.76
N VAL A 204 17.25 30.38 17.14
CA VAL A 204 17.84 29.67 18.28
C VAL A 204 19.14 28.98 17.85
N LYS A 205 20.20 29.16 18.65
CA LYS A 205 21.45 28.43 18.49
C LYS A 205 21.27 27.00 19.04
N VAL A 206 21.36 26.03 18.15
CA VAL A 206 21.32 24.59 18.46
C VAL A 206 22.66 23.95 18.07
N MET A 207 22.94 22.76 18.59
CA MET A 207 24.03 21.93 18.11
C MET A 207 23.46 20.92 17.11
N VAL A 208 24.16 20.72 15.99
CA VAL A 208 23.75 19.77 14.96
C VAL A 208 24.91 18.86 14.56
N CYS A 209 24.59 17.64 14.11
CA CYS A 209 25.56 16.76 13.47
C CYS A 209 25.97 17.31 12.11
N THR A 210 27.27 17.30 11.80
CA THR A 210 27.80 17.81 10.53
C THR A 210 27.51 16.89 9.33
N GLU A 211 27.27 15.59 9.56
CA GLU A 211 26.91 14.63 8.50
C GLU A 211 25.43 14.73 8.12
N THR A 212 24.54 14.75 9.12
CA THR A 212 23.09 14.61 8.93
C THR A 212 22.32 15.93 9.06
N ASN A 213 22.94 16.96 9.63
CA ASN A 213 22.31 18.21 10.08
C ASN A 213 21.20 18.00 11.13
N SER A 214 21.13 16.80 11.73
CA SER A 214 20.19 16.48 12.80
C SER A 214 20.57 17.21 14.08
N LYS A 215 19.57 17.63 14.88
CA LYS A 215 19.82 18.24 16.20
C LYS A 215 20.46 17.22 17.13
N VAL A 216 21.42 17.67 17.93
CA VAL A 216 22.07 16.87 18.97
C VAL A 216 22.00 17.54 20.34
N GLU A 217 21.98 16.73 21.38
CA GLU A 217 21.97 17.14 22.79
C GLU A 217 23.05 16.40 23.57
N TRP A 218 23.71 17.07 24.52
CA TRP A 218 24.70 16.43 25.38
C TRP A 218 24.00 15.62 26.46
N ILE A 219 24.33 14.34 26.55
CA ILE A 219 23.71 13.41 27.47
C ILE A 219 24.80 12.60 28.18
N GLU A 220 24.62 12.38 29.48
CA GLU A 220 25.43 11.47 30.29
C GLU A 220 24.53 10.42 30.94
N GLU A 221 24.70 9.15 30.58
CA GLU A 221 23.85 8.04 31.02
C GLU A 221 24.65 6.77 31.29
N GLU A 222 24.26 6.03 32.34
CA GLU A 222 24.73 4.66 32.54
C GLU A 222 24.18 3.76 31.41
N THR A 223 25.01 2.89 30.86
CA THR A 223 24.64 1.97 29.78
C THR A 223 25.49 0.71 29.81
N TRP A 224 24.97 -0.36 29.21
CA TRP A 224 25.76 -1.50 28.78
C TRP A 224 26.44 -1.20 27.45
N PHE A 225 27.73 -1.52 27.39
CA PHE A 225 28.55 -1.43 26.19
C PHE A 225 28.81 -2.82 25.62
N PHE A 226 28.71 -2.91 24.30
CA PHE A 226 29.26 -4.00 23.51
C PHE A 226 30.69 -3.63 23.10
N PRO A 227 31.71 -4.46 23.42
CA PRO A 227 33.12 -4.13 23.20
C PRO A 227 33.51 -4.28 21.71
N LEU A 228 32.90 -3.47 20.85
CA LEU A 228 33.04 -3.50 19.40
C LEU A 228 34.50 -3.37 18.95
N THR A 229 35.31 -2.58 19.67
CA THR A 229 36.74 -2.39 19.38
C THR A 229 37.54 -3.69 19.38
N LYS A 230 37.13 -4.68 20.18
CA LYS A 230 37.79 -6.00 20.25
C LYS A 230 37.52 -6.87 19.02
N TYR A 231 36.54 -6.52 18.19
CA TYR A 231 36.22 -7.23 16.94
C TYR A 231 36.89 -6.60 15.71
N LYS A 232 37.63 -5.49 15.87
CA LYS A 232 38.28 -4.76 14.78
C LYS A 232 39.07 -5.65 13.84
N ASP A 233 40.02 -6.42 14.38
CA ASP A 233 40.91 -7.26 13.55
C ASP A 233 40.15 -8.38 12.84
N LYS A 234 39.14 -8.98 13.50
CA LYS A 234 38.29 -10.01 12.89
C LYS A 234 37.46 -9.46 11.74
N LEU A 235 36.90 -8.26 11.90
CA LEU A 235 36.14 -7.59 10.85
C LEU A 235 37.03 -7.21 9.66
N LEU A 236 38.18 -6.59 9.89
CA LEU A 236 39.12 -6.22 8.83
C LEU A 236 39.63 -7.44 8.07
N GLN A 237 39.97 -8.52 8.77
CA GLN A 237 40.35 -9.78 8.15
C GLN A 237 39.21 -10.36 7.31
N PHE A 238 37.97 -10.35 7.83
CA PHE A 238 36.81 -10.80 7.09
C PHE A 238 36.58 -9.98 5.81
N TYR A 239 36.70 -8.65 5.85
CA TYR A 239 36.53 -7.82 4.65
C TYR A 239 37.63 -8.07 3.62
N LYS A 240 38.87 -8.30 4.08
CA LYS A 240 40.01 -8.63 3.21
C LYS A 240 39.81 -9.97 2.50
N ASP A 241 39.29 -10.97 3.22
CA ASP A 241 39.02 -12.30 2.68
C ASP A 241 37.78 -12.33 1.77
N ASN A 242 36.91 -11.31 1.88
CA ASN A 242 35.65 -11.21 1.13
C ASN A 242 35.48 -9.82 0.48
N PRO A 243 36.32 -9.44 -0.51
CA PRO A 243 36.33 -8.09 -1.07
C PRO A 243 35.01 -7.69 -1.74
N GLY A 244 34.25 -8.65 -2.28
CA GLY A 244 32.93 -8.46 -2.89
C GLY A 244 31.74 -8.60 -1.95
N TRP A 245 31.96 -8.63 -0.62
CA TRP A 245 30.89 -8.84 0.36
C TRP A 245 29.88 -7.68 0.40
N ILE A 246 30.34 -6.45 0.21
CA ILE A 246 29.50 -5.26 0.11
C ILE A 246 29.54 -4.77 -1.33
N GLN A 247 28.37 -4.56 -1.91
CA GLN A 247 28.22 -3.98 -3.24
C GLN A 247 27.49 -2.64 -3.15
N PRO A 248 27.98 -1.57 -3.82
CA PRO A 248 29.20 -1.50 -4.63
C PRO A 248 30.50 -1.50 -3.81
N GLU A 249 31.63 -1.80 -4.46
CA GLU A 249 32.95 -1.88 -3.81
C GLU A 249 33.35 -0.57 -3.10
N SER A 250 32.94 0.59 -3.63
CA SER A 250 33.19 1.88 -2.97
C SER A 250 32.62 1.95 -1.54
N LYS A 251 31.52 1.24 -1.29
CA LYS A 251 30.92 1.15 0.04
C LYS A 251 31.66 0.17 0.96
N MET A 252 32.27 -0.88 0.41
CA MET A 252 33.21 -1.71 1.15
C MET A 252 34.40 -0.88 1.65
N THR A 253 35.01 -0.09 0.77
CA THR A 253 36.15 0.78 1.13
C THR A 253 35.77 1.80 2.20
N GLU A 254 34.59 2.42 2.10
CA GLU A 254 34.08 3.36 3.11
C GLU A 254 33.94 2.70 4.49
N VAL A 255 33.38 1.49 4.54
CA VAL A 255 33.23 0.72 5.79
C VAL A 255 34.58 0.29 6.36
N GLN A 256 35.51 -0.22 5.53
CA GLN A 256 36.85 -0.61 5.94
C GLN A 256 37.58 0.58 6.58
N ASN A 257 37.62 1.72 5.88
CA ASN A 257 38.26 2.94 6.39
C ASN A 257 37.65 3.41 7.71
N TRP A 258 36.34 3.27 7.88
CA TRP A 258 35.66 3.62 9.12
C TRP A 258 36.07 2.70 10.27
N VAL A 259 36.10 1.38 10.05
CA VAL A 259 36.51 0.38 11.06
C VAL A 259 37.99 0.54 11.44
N GLU A 260 38.84 0.91 10.50
CA GLU A 260 40.26 1.16 10.77
C GLU A 260 40.46 2.38 11.68
N ASN A 261 39.72 3.46 11.46
CA ASN A 261 40.07 4.77 12.02
C ASN A 261 39.11 5.32 13.08
N ASN A 262 37.89 4.80 13.18
CA ASN A 262 36.82 5.41 14.00
C ASN A 262 36.00 4.40 14.82
N LEU A 263 36.50 3.16 14.99
CA LEU A 263 35.77 2.14 15.75
C LEU A 263 35.81 2.43 17.26
N GLU A 264 34.64 2.49 17.89
CA GLU A 264 34.45 2.72 19.32
C GLU A 264 33.50 1.66 19.89
N ASP A 265 33.55 1.44 21.22
CA ASP A 265 32.64 0.50 21.87
C ASP A 265 31.20 1.02 21.86
N LEU A 266 30.26 0.13 21.57
CA LEU A 266 28.88 0.50 21.23
C LEU A 266 27.99 0.48 22.47
N SER A 267 27.33 1.60 22.77
CA SER A 267 26.28 1.64 23.80
C SER A 267 25.01 0.92 23.31
N VAL A 268 24.69 -0.21 23.94
CA VAL A 268 23.64 -1.17 23.52
C VAL A 268 22.41 -1.19 24.45
N THR A 269 22.32 -0.27 25.40
CA THR A 269 21.08 0.00 26.15
C THR A 269 20.81 1.49 26.29
N ARG A 270 19.61 1.85 26.74
CA ARG A 270 19.25 3.18 27.20
C ARG A 270 18.53 3.08 28.55
N PRO A 271 18.62 4.07 29.44
CA PRO A 271 17.83 4.08 30.68
C PRO A 271 16.33 4.10 30.36
N TYR A 272 15.56 3.26 31.06
CA TYR A 272 14.12 3.14 30.85
C TYR A 272 13.36 4.45 31.06
N LYS A 273 13.81 5.26 32.03
CA LYS A 273 13.20 6.57 32.31
C LYS A 273 13.12 7.46 31.06
N ARG A 274 14.08 7.28 30.15
CA ARG A 274 14.16 7.99 28.88
C ARG A 274 13.43 7.22 27.78
N LEU A 275 13.78 5.95 27.59
CA LEU A 275 13.20 5.11 26.54
C LEU A 275 12.28 4.04 27.14
N GLN A 276 10.98 4.32 27.14
CA GLN A 276 9.96 3.41 27.67
C GLN A 276 9.45 2.45 26.59
N TRP A 277 9.41 2.91 25.34
CA TRP A 277 8.95 2.13 24.19
C TRP A 277 10.07 1.33 23.53
N GLY A 278 10.37 0.15 24.08
CA GLY A 278 11.35 -0.80 23.56
C GLY A 278 11.44 -2.08 24.39
N ILE A 279 12.25 -3.04 23.93
CA ILE A 279 12.44 -4.33 24.60
C ILE A 279 13.33 -4.16 25.84
N ARG A 280 12.92 -4.69 26.99
CA ARG A 280 13.66 -4.54 28.25
C ARG A 280 14.86 -5.49 28.32
N ASP A 281 15.90 -5.11 29.06
CA ASP A 281 16.92 -6.09 29.48
C ASP A 281 16.26 -7.05 30.49
N PRO A 282 16.20 -8.37 30.21
CA PRO A 282 15.58 -9.35 31.11
C PRO A 282 16.22 -9.41 32.51
N ASP A 283 17.51 -9.08 32.62
CA ASP A 283 18.26 -9.12 33.88
C ASP A 283 18.41 -7.74 34.54
N ASP A 284 18.05 -6.65 33.85
CA ASP A 284 18.20 -5.28 34.35
C ASP A 284 17.05 -4.36 33.88
N ALA A 285 15.93 -4.39 34.61
CA ALA A 285 14.73 -3.61 34.31
C ALA A 285 14.91 -2.08 34.33
N LYS A 286 16.09 -1.56 34.73
CA LYS A 286 16.40 -0.12 34.60
C LYS A 286 16.78 0.27 33.18
N HIS A 287 17.09 -0.71 32.34
CA HIS A 287 17.55 -0.51 30.97
C HIS A 287 16.56 -1.07 29.94
N THR A 288 16.54 -0.41 28.80
CA THR A 288 15.86 -0.83 27.57
C THR A 288 16.94 -1.13 26.54
N ILE A 289 16.84 -2.27 25.86
CA ILE A 289 17.77 -2.69 24.81
C ILE A 289 17.73 -1.66 23.68
N TYR A 290 18.91 -1.35 23.14
CA TYR A 290 19.05 -0.39 22.05
C TYR A 290 18.33 -0.87 20.79
N VAL A 291 17.57 0.03 20.16
CA VAL A 291 16.73 -0.27 19.00
C VAL A 291 17.47 -0.96 17.86
N TRP A 292 18.76 -0.68 17.64
CA TRP A 292 19.51 -1.35 16.57
C TRP A 292 19.88 -2.80 16.91
N VAL A 293 20.01 -3.17 18.19
CA VAL A 293 20.18 -4.58 18.57
C VAL A 293 18.88 -5.34 18.30
N ASP A 294 17.76 -4.78 18.77
CA ASP A 294 16.40 -5.25 18.52
C ASP A 294 16.14 -5.42 17.01
N ALA A 295 16.24 -4.31 16.26
CA ALA A 295 16.00 -4.26 14.84
C ALA A 295 16.87 -5.25 14.06
N LEU A 296 18.18 -5.38 14.33
CA LEU A 296 19.03 -6.30 13.56
C LEU A 296 18.69 -7.79 13.77
N VAL A 297 18.12 -8.15 14.93
CA VAL A 297 17.70 -9.53 15.23
C VAL A 297 16.48 -9.95 14.39
N ASN A 298 15.77 -9.02 13.75
CA ASN A 298 14.62 -9.34 12.88
C ASN A 298 14.99 -10.38 11.81
N TYR A 299 16.21 -10.27 11.25
CA TYR A 299 16.68 -11.15 10.19
C TYR A 299 16.84 -12.60 10.65
N LEU A 300 17.26 -12.80 11.91
CA LEU A 300 17.34 -14.10 12.55
C LEU A 300 15.97 -14.61 12.96
N THR A 301 15.10 -13.71 13.46
CA THR A 301 13.74 -14.05 13.91
C THR A 301 12.95 -14.68 12.78
N VAL A 302 12.97 -14.08 11.59
CA VAL A 302 12.29 -14.63 10.40
C VAL A 302 12.90 -15.96 9.94
N ALA A 303 14.17 -16.19 10.23
CA ALA A 303 14.81 -17.49 9.97
C ALA A 303 14.50 -18.54 11.05
N GLY A 304 13.78 -18.20 12.11
CA GLY A 304 13.35 -19.10 13.19
C GLY A 304 14.18 -19.03 14.47
N TYR A 305 15.08 -18.06 14.60
CA TYR A 305 15.85 -17.88 15.84
C TYR A 305 14.92 -17.48 17.00
N GLY A 306 15.07 -18.16 18.14
CA GLY A 306 14.31 -17.87 19.36
C GLY A 306 13.07 -18.75 19.57
N SER A 307 12.59 -19.51 18.60
CA SER A 307 11.59 -20.57 18.81
C SER A 307 12.24 -21.93 18.52
N GLU A 308 12.23 -22.32 17.26
CA GLU A 308 13.03 -23.38 16.66
C GLU A 308 13.41 -22.91 15.25
N TRP A 309 14.67 -23.08 14.87
CA TRP A 309 15.08 -22.85 13.49
C TRP A 309 14.22 -23.71 12.56
N HIS A 310 13.72 -23.14 11.47
CA HIS A 310 12.75 -23.82 10.59
C HIS A 310 13.26 -25.22 10.17
N PRO A 311 12.66 -26.32 10.69
CA PRO A 311 13.16 -27.67 10.47
C PRO A 311 12.95 -28.13 9.02
N ASP A 312 11.94 -27.59 8.33
CA ASP A 312 11.62 -27.93 6.93
C ASP A 312 12.63 -27.36 5.92
N TRP A 313 13.46 -26.40 6.33
CA TRP A 313 14.44 -25.73 5.49
C TRP A 313 15.89 -26.06 5.85
N ASP A 314 16.09 -26.90 6.87
CA ASP A 314 17.38 -27.51 7.20
C ASP A 314 17.58 -28.79 6.36
N ARG A 315 18.38 -28.67 5.29
CA ARG A 315 18.82 -29.79 4.45
C ARG A 315 20.33 -30.01 4.48
N SER A 316 21.08 -29.09 5.08
CA SER A 316 22.55 -29.15 5.17
C SER A 316 23.04 -29.87 6.43
N GLY A 317 22.16 -30.18 7.38
CA GLY A 317 22.53 -30.74 8.69
C GLY A 317 22.96 -29.66 9.69
N GLU A 318 22.92 -28.40 9.28
CA GLU A 318 23.10 -27.23 10.14
C GLU A 318 21.71 -26.67 10.45
N LYS A 319 21.25 -26.87 11.68
CA LYS A 319 19.91 -26.50 12.20
C LYS A 319 19.65 -24.99 12.19
N MET A 320 19.76 -24.28 11.07
CA MET A 320 19.63 -22.82 10.96
C MET A 320 18.63 -22.37 9.87
N GLY A 321 17.92 -23.31 9.24
CA GLY A 321 16.83 -23.01 8.30
C GLY A 321 17.26 -22.10 7.13
N LEU A 322 16.72 -20.88 7.08
CA LEU A 322 17.02 -19.88 6.04
C LEU A 322 18.39 -19.18 6.21
N TRP A 323 18.94 -19.20 7.43
CA TRP A 323 20.14 -18.44 7.79
C TRP A 323 21.42 -19.15 7.32
N PRO A 324 22.46 -18.42 6.84
CA PRO A 324 22.54 -16.97 6.71
C PRO A 324 21.79 -16.38 5.52
N ALA A 325 21.38 -15.10 5.62
CA ALA A 325 20.86 -14.36 4.49
C ALA A 325 21.86 -14.37 3.32
N ASP A 326 21.39 -14.70 2.13
CA ASP A 326 22.19 -14.65 0.91
C ASP A 326 22.43 -13.18 0.50
N VAL A 327 21.44 -12.30 0.69
CA VAL A 327 21.58 -10.85 0.44
C VAL A 327 20.77 -10.03 1.45
N HIS A 328 21.42 -9.04 2.09
CA HIS A 328 20.72 -7.93 2.74
C HIS A 328 20.70 -6.72 1.80
N VAL A 329 19.51 -6.26 1.41
CA VAL A 329 19.34 -5.03 0.63
C VAL A 329 19.15 -3.87 1.59
N VAL A 330 20.01 -2.85 1.54
CA VAL A 330 20.00 -1.73 2.49
C VAL A 330 20.27 -0.40 1.81
N GLY A 331 19.79 0.69 2.41
CA GLY A 331 20.17 2.05 2.02
C GLY A 331 21.55 2.43 2.56
N LYS A 332 22.24 3.34 1.86
CA LYS A 332 23.58 3.84 2.26
C LYS A 332 23.64 4.45 3.66
N ASP A 333 22.51 4.97 4.15
CA ASP A 333 22.35 5.58 5.47
C ASP A 333 22.49 4.59 6.62
N ILE A 334 22.19 3.31 6.39
CA ILE A 334 22.19 2.29 7.44
C ILE A 334 23.29 1.23 7.26
N ILE A 335 24.25 1.49 6.36
CA ILE A 335 25.30 0.52 6.04
C ILE A 335 26.20 0.20 7.25
N ARG A 336 26.52 1.19 8.09
CA ARG A 336 27.37 0.99 9.28
C ARG A 336 26.77 -0.05 10.23
N PHE A 337 25.45 -0.01 10.43
CA PHE A 337 24.76 -0.97 11.29
C PHE A 337 24.84 -2.40 10.74
N HIS A 338 24.68 -2.57 9.43
CA HIS A 338 24.66 -3.89 8.77
C HIS A 338 26.04 -4.46 8.48
N ALA A 339 27.01 -3.60 8.22
CA ALA A 339 28.35 -3.98 7.80
C ALA A 339 29.36 -3.99 8.95
N VAL A 340 29.05 -3.38 10.11
CA VAL A 340 29.96 -3.33 11.26
C VAL A 340 29.32 -3.91 12.52
N TYR A 341 28.18 -3.36 12.96
CA TYR A 341 27.59 -3.75 14.26
C TYR A 341 27.03 -5.15 14.18
N TRP A 342 26.26 -5.43 13.13
CA TRP A 342 25.65 -6.72 12.90
C TRP A 342 26.65 -7.87 12.84
N PRO A 343 27.67 -7.83 11.96
CA PRO A 343 28.66 -8.91 11.91
C PRO A 343 29.45 -9.04 13.21
N ALA A 344 29.76 -7.95 13.92
CA ALA A 344 30.44 -8.04 15.21
C ALA A 344 29.59 -8.78 16.27
N MET A 345 28.28 -8.48 16.34
CA MET A 345 27.37 -9.18 17.26
C MET A 345 27.22 -10.66 16.87
N LEU A 346 27.10 -10.98 15.59
CA LEU A 346 27.07 -12.36 15.10
C LEU A 346 28.36 -13.12 15.42
N LEU A 347 29.53 -12.50 15.20
CA LEU A 347 30.83 -13.06 15.58
C LEU A 347 30.94 -13.26 17.10
N GLY A 348 30.29 -12.40 17.89
CA GLY A 348 30.20 -12.54 19.34
C GLY A 348 29.44 -13.79 19.78
N LEU A 349 28.44 -14.21 19.01
CA LEU A 349 27.67 -15.44 19.26
C LEU A 349 28.18 -16.65 18.47
N GLY A 350 29.22 -16.49 17.63
CA GLY A 350 29.70 -17.54 16.73
C GLY A 350 28.70 -17.93 15.64
N LEU A 351 27.78 -17.03 15.27
CA LEU A 351 26.81 -17.24 14.21
C LEU A 351 27.41 -16.89 12.84
N PRO A 352 26.99 -17.58 11.75
CA PRO A 352 27.48 -17.28 10.42
C PRO A 352 27.02 -15.90 9.95
N LEU A 353 27.88 -15.20 9.22
CA LEU A 353 27.61 -13.88 8.67
C LEU A 353 26.73 -13.98 7.41
N PRO A 354 25.94 -12.93 7.09
CA PRO A 354 25.25 -12.86 5.81
C PRO A 354 26.24 -12.93 4.65
N LYS A 355 25.84 -13.47 3.49
CA LYS A 355 26.76 -13.70 2.36
C LYS A 355 27.07 -12.45 1.55
N LYS A 356 26.15 -11.47 1.51
CA LYS A 356 26.32 -10.22 0.76
C LYS A 356 25.46 -9.10 1.35
N ILE A 357 25.94 -7.87 1.26
CA ILE A 357 25.18 -6.64 1.50
C ILE A 357 25.09 -5.86 0.19
N LEU A 358 23.87 -5.66 -0.30
CA LEU A 358 23.58 -4.80 -1.44
C LEU A 358 23.16 -3.41 -0.94
N CYS A 359 24.07 -2.46 -1.04
CA CYS A 359 23.87 -1.09 -0.59
C CYS A 359 23.44 -0.19 -1.76
N HIS A 360 22.23 0.33 -1.72
CA HIS A 360 21.73 1.26 -2.73
C HIS A 360 21.81 2.73 -2.27
N ASN A 361 21.81 3.65 -3.24
CA ASN A 361 21.78 5.09 -3.00
C ASN A 361 20.33 5.61 -2.86
N HIS A 362 20.19 6.89 -2.53
CA HIS A 362 18.89 7.52 -2.29
C HIS A 362 18.29 8.07 -3.58
N TRP A 363 16.96 8.16 -3.59
CA TRP A 363 16.23 8.96 -4.57
C TRP A 363 16.14 10.41 -4.11
N LYS A 364 16.25 11.33 -5.05
CA LYS A 364 16.10 12.78 -4.90
C LYS A 364 14.89 13.25 -5.69
N MET A 365 14.43 14.47 -5.39
CA MET A 365 13.41 15.16 -6.18
C MET A 365 13.95 16.55 -6.54
N SER A 366 13.99 16.88 -7.83
CA SER A 366 14.56 18.13 -8.34
C SER A 366 16.00 18.37 -7.83
N ASN A 367 16.82 17.32 -7.84
CA ASN A 367 18.20 17.31 -7.31
C ASN A 367 18.34 17.63 -5.81
N ARG A 368 17.24 17.69 -5.03
CA ARG A 368 17.27 17.86 -3.58
C ARG A 368 16.94 16.54 -2.88
N LYS A 369 17.57 16.28 -1.73
CA LYS A 369 17.22 15.13 -0.88
C LYS A 369 15.74 15.23 -0.50
N MET A 370 15.01 14.13 -0.62
CA MET A 370 13.63 14.09 -0.16
C MET A 370 13.61 14.15 1.37
N SER A 371 12.84 15.08 1.94
CA SER A 371 12.58 15.12 3.38
C SER A 371 11.16 15.59 3.67
N LYS A 372 10.58 15.01 4.73
CA LYS A 372 9.23 15.36 5.19
C LYS A 372 9.14 16.84 5.60
N SER A 373 10.22 17.39 6.18
CA SER A 373 10.30 18.81 6.57
C SER A 373 10.29 19.78 5.38
N VAL A 374 10.79 19.38 4.21
CA VAL A 374 10.81 20.19 2.99
C VAL A 374 9.53 19.99 2.15
N GLY A 375 8.75 18.94 2.44
CA GLY A 375 7.49 18.65 1.73
C GLY A 375 7.68 18.09 0.32
N ASN A 376 8.91 17.77 -0.10
CA ASN A 376 9.24 17.26 -1.43
C ASN A 376 9.22 15.73 -1.54
N VAL A 377 8.56 15.05 -0.59
CA VAL A 377 8.51 13.58 -0.53
C VAL A 377 7.47 13.06 -1.50
N VAL A 378 7.89 12.15 -2.38
CA VAL A 378 6.97 11.48 -3.30
C VAL A 378 6.18 10.40 -2.56
N ASN A 379 4.85 10.56 -2.57
CA ASN A 379 3.92 9.55 -2.08
C ASN A 379 3.87 8.38 -3.09
N PRO A 380 4.24 7.16 -2.69
CA PRO A 380 4.35 6.02 -3.59
C PRO A 380 2.97 5.54 -4.08
N THR A 381 1.93 5.66 -3.27
CA THR A 381 0.57 5.28 -3.66
C THR A 381 0.07 6.12 -4.82
N PHE A 382 0.27 7.44 -4.78
CA PHE A 382 -0.07 8.32 -5.91
C PHE A 382 0.80 8.04 -7.14
N ALA A 383 2.09 7.75 -6.95
CA ALA A 383 2.97 7.39 -8.07
C ALA A 383 2.51 6.09 -8.77
N VAL A 384 2.11 5.06 -8.00
CA VAL A 384 1.56 3.80 -8.52
C VAL A 384 0.23 4.04 -9.23
N GLN A 385 -0.65 4.87 -8.67
CA GLN A 385 -1.92 5.21 -9.31
C GLN A 385 -1.72 5.92 -10.65
N ARG A 386 -0.77 6.86 -10.72
CA ARG A 386 -0.49 7.63 -11.93
C ARG A 386 0.18 6.80 -13.03
N TRP A 387 1.25 6.09 -12.69
CA TRP A 387 2.12 5.44 -13.69
C TRP A 387 1.83 3.94 -13.88
N GLY A 388 0.95 3.38 -13.07
CA GLY A 388 0.77 1.94 -12.93
C GLY A 388 1.96 1.28 -12.22
N THR A 389 1.69 0.17 -11.52
CA THR A 389 2.71 -0.53 -10.73
C THR A 389 3.92 -0.93 -11.58
N ASP A 390 3.72 -1.64 -12.69
CA ASP A 390 4.83 -2.10 -13.54
C ASP A 390 5.56 -0.96 -14.26
N GLY A 391 4.87 0.12 -14.64
CA GLY A 391 5.51 1.30 -15.22
C GLY A 391 6.47 1.95 -14.24
N LEU A 392 6.03 2.13 -12.99
CA LEU A 392 6.86 2.68 -11.93
C LEU A 392 8.01 1.74 -11.54
N ARG A 393 7.75 0.43 -11.42
CA ARG A 393 8.80 -0.58 -11.15
C ARG A 393 9.89 -0.56 -12.21
N TYR A 394 9.51 -0.54 -13.49
CA TYR A 394 10.45 -0.44 -14.60
C TYR A 394 11.30 0.82 -14.50
N PHE A 395 10.67 1.99 -14.28
CA PHE A 395 11.41 3.25 -14.13
C PHE A 395 12.43 3.20 -12.99
N LEU A 396 12.00 2.77 -11.80
CA LEU A 396 12.86 2.70 -10.61
C LEU A 396 14.05 1.76 -10.82
N MET A 397 13.86 0.63 -11.50
CA MET A 397 14.95 -0.31 -11.81
C MET A 397 15.83 0.17 -12.97
N ARG A 398 15.27 0.90 -13.93
CA ARG A 398 15.99 1.42 -15.09
C ARG A 398 16.90 2.59 -14.73
N HIS A 399 16.47 3.46 -13.82
CA HIS A 399 17.16 4.70 -13.43
C HIS A 399 17.74 4.67 -12.01
N GLY A 400 17.37 3.68 -11.20
CA GLY A 400 18.01 3.42 -9.91
C GLY A 400 19.48 3.04 -10.11
N SER A 401 20.36 3.59 -9.27
CA SER A 401 21.78 3.30 -9.31
C SER A 401 22.30 2.87 -7.94
N LEU A 402 23.18 1.87 -7.95
CA LEU A 402 23.96 1.48 -6.77
C LEU A 402 25.13 2.44 -6.52
N HIS A 403 25.57 3.18 -7.54
CA HIS A 403 26.81 3.96 -7.51
C HIS A 403 26.60 5.43 -7.15
N LYS A 404 25.42 6.00 -7.48
CA LYS A 404 25.09 7.41 -7.21
C LYS A 404 23.61 7.60 -6.87
N ASP A 405 23.28 8.73 -6.24
CA ASP A 405 21.88 9.11 -6.02
C ASP A 405 21.14 9.35 -7.33
N SER A 406 19.93 8.82 -7.43
CA SER A 406 19.04 8.95 -8.58
C SER A 406 18.02 10.06 -8.37
N ASP A 407 17.51 10.65 -9.45
CA ASP A 407 16.49 11.72 -9.39
C ASP A 407 15.15 11.18 -9.86
N TYR A 408 14.10 11.47 -9.09
CA TYR A 408 12.73 11.17 -9.45
C TYR A 408 12.17 12.33 -10.26
N SER A 409 11.62 12.03 -11.45
CA SER A 409 11.00 13.00 -12.33
C SER A 409 9.84 12.35 -13.09
N ASN A 410 8.68 12.98 -13.04
CA ASN A 410 7.49 12.56 -13.78
C ASN A 410 7.76 12.53 -15.30
N ASP A 411 8.48 13.52 -15.83
CA ASP A 411 8.86 13.56 -17.26
C ASP A 411 9.78 12.39 -17.62
N SER A 412 10.70 12.05 -16.73
CA SER A 412 11.61 10.92 -16.95
C SER A 412 10.87 9.58 -16.93
N ILE A 413 9.84 9.45 -16.06
CA ILE A 413 8.96 8.27 -16.05
C ILE A 413 8.19 8.18 -17.36
N TYR A 414 7.57 9.29 -17.79
CA TYR A 414 6.84 9.35 -19.06
C TYR A 414 7.70 8.95 -20.25
N VAL A 415 8.87 9.59 -20.43
CA VAL A 415 9.78 9.29 -21.55
C VAL A 415 10.21 7.82 -21.53
N THR A 416 10.53 7.29 -20.36
CA THR A 416 10.94 5.88 -20.21
C THR A 416 9.79 4.94 -20.54
N TYR A 417 8.60 5.20 -20.03
CA TYR A 417 7.41 4.39 -20.29
C TYR A 417 7.04 4.38 -21.77
N THR A 418 6.95 5.56 -22.39
CA THR A 418 6.59 5.72 -23.80
C THR A 418 7.65 5.10 -24.73
N LYS A 419 8.93 5.34 -24.47
CA LYS A 419 10.00 4.90 -25.36
C LYS A 419 10.34 3.42 -25.19
N ASP A 420 10.49 2.95 -23.95
CA ASP A 420 10.96 1.58 -23.68
C ASP A 420 9.80 0.58 -23.70
N LEU A 421 8.69 0.89 -22.99
CA LEU A 421 7.59 -0.04 -22.82
C LEU A 421 6.59 0.02 -23.97
N GLN A 422 6.05 1.20 -24.29
CA GLN A 422 5.07 1.32 -25.36
C GLN A 422 5.67 1.13 -26.75
N ALA A 423 6.65 1.97 -27.12
CA ALA A 423 7.16 2.04 -28.49
C ALA A 423 8.08 0.86 -28.86
N ASN A 424 8.87 0.34 -27.92
CA ASN A 424 9.78 -0.77 -28.20
C ASN A 424 9.15 -2.14 -27.94
N LEU A 425 8.61 -2.40 -26.75
CA LEU A 425 8.03 -3.71 -26.43
C LEU A 425 6.58 -3.85 -26.93
N GLY A 426 5.70 -2.93 -26.55
CA GLY A 426 4.26 -3.00 -26.84
C GLY A 426 3.96 -2.98 -28.35
N ASN A 427 4.51 -2.01 -29.06
CA ASN A 427 4.35 -1.89 -30.51
C ASN A 427 4.92 -3.10 -31.25
N LEU A 428 6.10 -3.60 -30.85
CA LEU A 428 6.68 -4.81 -31.44
C LEU A 428 5.77 -6.02 -31.23
N TYR A 429 5.27 -6.22 -30.01
CA TYR A 429 4.29 -7.28 -29.71
C TYR A 429 3.08 -7.20 -30.66
N TYR A 430 2.44 -6.04 -30.78
CA TYR A 430 1.27 -5.89 -31.65
C TYR A 430 1.59 -6.09 -33.14
N ARG A 431 2.72 -5.57 -33.62
CA ARG A 431 3.15 -5.74 -35.01
C ARG A 431 3.36 -7.21 -35.36
N ILE A 432 3.91 -8.01 -34.44
CA ILE A 432 4.30 -9.39 -34.71
C ILE A 432 3.17 -10.39 -34.42
N PHE A 433 2.48 -10.27 -33.30
CA PHE A 433 1.46 -11.24 -32.88
C PHE A 433 0.05 -10.88 -33.35
N ARG A 434 -0.22 -9.60 -33.65
CA ARG A 434 -1.55 -9.13 -34.10
C ARG A 434 -1.51 -8.35 -35.43
N PRO A 435 -0.85 -8.85 -36.49
CA PRO A 435 -0.83 -8.19 -37.79
C PRO A 435 -2.23 -8.21 -38.45
N GLN A 436 -2.62 -7.12 -39.10
CA GLN A 436 -3.95 -6.96 -39.71
C GLN A 436 -3.91 -6.94 -41.25
N GLY A 437 -5.04 -7.27 -41.89
CA GLY A 437 -5.27 -7.08 -43.32
C GLY A 437 -4.63 -8.14 -44.23
N GLN A 438 -4.42 -7.76 -45.49
CA GLN A 438 -3.89 -8.64 -46.55
C GLN A 438 -2.41 -9.04 -46.36
N THR A 439 -1.73 -8.49 -45.35
CA THR A 439 -0.34 -8.76 -45.02
C THR A 439 -0.18 -9.56 -43.72
N SER A 440 -1.19 -10.36 -43.34
CA SER A 440 -1.19 -11.08 -42.06
C SER A 440 -0.38 -12.39 -42.10
N TRP A 441 0.19 -12.79 -40.97
CA TRP A 441 0.94 -14.03 -40.77
C TRP A 441 0.63 -14.67 -39.41
N SER A 442 0.80 -15.98 -39.28
CA SER A 442 0.67 -16.67 -37.98
C SER A 442 2.05 -16.85 -37.35
N THR A 443 2.18 -16.46 -36.08
CA THR A 443 3.40 -16.76 -35.30
C THR A 443 3.49 -18.24 -34.98
N GLY A 444 2.36 -18.94 -34.78
CA GLY A 444 2.33 -20.40 -34.67
C GLY A 444 2.91 -21.09 -35.91
N GLU A 445 2.47 -20.71 -37.12
CA GLU A 445 3.05 -21.25 -38.37
C GLU A 445 4.56 -20.98 -38.49
N ALA A 446 5.03 -19.82 -38.03
CA ALA A 446 6.45 -19.49 -38.04
C ALA A 446 7.26 -20.39 -37.08
N VAL A 447 6.73 -20.64 -35.88
CA VAL A 447 7.31 -21.57 -34.90
C VAL A 447 7.29 -23.02 -35.42
N ASP A 448 6.20 -23.45 -36.07
CA ASP A 448 6.11 -24.78 -36.70
C ASP A 448 7.08 -24.93 -37.87
N SER A 449 7.36 -23.85 -38.61
CA SER A 449 8.36 -23.85 -39.69
C SER A 449 9.77 -24.01 -39.14
N PHE A 450 10.08 -23.36 -38.01
CA PHE A 450 11.32 -23.57 -37.28
C PHE A 450 11.45 -25.02 -36.78
N ALA A 451 10.41 -25.54 -36.13
CA ALA A 451 10.40 -26.90 -35.59
C ALA A 451 10.58 -27.98 -36.67
N ARG A 452 10.17 -27.70 -37.91
CA ARG A 452 10.36 -28.56 -39.08
C ARG A 452 11.71 -28.38 -39.79
N GLY A 453 12.57 -27.47 -39.32
CA GLY A 453 13.90 -27.22 -39.89
C GLY A 453 13.88 -26.47 -41.23
N GLU A 454 12.77 -25.82 -41.60
CA GLU A 454 12.60 -25.25 -42.95
C GLU A 454 13.57 -24.11 -43.28
N PHE A 455 14.07 -23.41 -42.25
CA PHE A 455 14.99 -22.27 -42.42
C PHE A 455 16.40 -22.72 -42.87
N GLU A 456 16.82 -23.95 -42.53
CA GLU A 456 18.13 -24.49 -42.94
C GLU A 456 18.17 -24.79 -44.45
N THR A 457 17.05 -25.25 -45.00
CA THR A 457 16.87 -25.48 -46.45
C THR A 457 17.00 -24.20 -47.28
N ASN A 458 16.61 -23.04 -46.73
CA ASN A 458 16.66 -21.76 -47.43
C ASN A 458 18.06 -21.13 -47.44
N LYS A 459 18.97 -21.54 -46.55
CA LYS A 459 20.40 -21.17 -46.62
C LYS A 459 21.09 -21.73 -47.87
N GLN A 460 20.49 -22.73 -48.53
CA GLN A 460 21.05 -23.42 -49.70
C GLN A 460 20.42 -22.96 -51.04
N LEU A 461 19.35 -22.15 -51.02
CA LEU A 461 18.53 -21.83 -52.20
C LEU A 461 18.80 -20.46 -52.85
N ASP A 462 19.63 -19.60 -52.25
CA ASP A 462 19.97 -18.28 -52.80
C ASP A 462 21.49 -18.05 -52.92
N ASN A 463 21.89 -17.21 -53.86
CA ASN A 463 23.27 -16.80 -54.12
C ASN A 463 23.94 -16.34 -52.80
N PRO A 464 25.14 -16.82 -52.42
CA PRO A 464 25.54 -16.96 -51.01
C PRO A 464 25.87 -15.69 -50.21
N THR A 465 25.73 -14.48 -50.75
CA THR A 465 26.36 -13.29 -50.13
C THR A 465 25.43 -12.28 -49.46
N ASP A 466 24.14 -12.15 -49.83
CA ASP A 466 23.29 -11.06 -49.29
C ASP A 466 21.92 -11.47 -48.69
N CYS A 467 21.27 -12.55 -49.12
CA CYS A 467 19.87 -12.84 -48.72
C CYS A 467 19.75 -13.65 -47.43
N ALA A 468 20.53 -14.73 -47.28
CA ALA A 468 20.51 -15.56 -46.07
C ALA A 468 21.10 -14.84 -44.84
N THR A 469 22.12 -13.99 -45.05
CA THR A 469 22.71 -13.12 -44.03
C THR A 469 21.72 -12.08 -43.52
N HIS A 470 20.84 -11.57 -44.40
CA HIS A 470 19.80 -10.60 -44.04
C HIS A 470 18.75 -11.16 -43.09
N TYR A 471 18.26 -12.39 -43.33
CA TYR A 471 17.22 -12.99 -42.47
C TYR A 471 17.79 -13.58 -41.16
N SER A 472 19.03 -14.07 -41.14
CA SER A 472 19.65 -14.56 -39.90
C SER A 472 20.23 -13.47 -39.00
N ALA A 473 20.18 -12.19 -39.41
CA ALA A 473 20.89 -11.09 -38.76
C ALA A 473 20.58 -10.87 -37.27
N LEU A 474 19.40 -11.31 -36.79
CA LEU A 474 19.01 -11.18 -35.39
C LEU A 474 19.40 -12.38 -34.51
N GLU A 475 19.73 -13.53 -35.11
CA GLU A 475 19.87 -14.79 -34.36
C GLU A 475 21.05 -14.80 -33.37
N GLU A 476 22.19 -14.22 -33.75
CA GLU A 476 23.34 -14.12 -32.84
C GLU A 476 22.98 -13.32 -31.59
N ARG A 477 22.25 -12.21 -31.79
CA ARG A 477 21.79 -11.37 -30.67
C ARG A 477 20.77 -12.09 -29.80
N LEU A 478 19.85 -12.86 -30.39
CA LEU A 478 18.89 -13.68 -29.64
C LEU A 478 19.59 -14.74 -28.77
N ARG A 479 20.72 -15.27 -29.24
CA ARG A 479 21.52 -16.25 -28.49
C ARG A 479 22.35 -15.60 -27.36
N SER A 480 22.84 -14.37 -27.53
CA SER A 480 23.73 -13.73 -26.53
C SER A 480 22.98 -13.07 -25.38
N ILE A 481 21.81 -12.47 -25.62
CA ILE A 481 21.08 -11.65 -24.64
C ILE A 481 20.80 -12.34 -23.31
N PRO A 482 20.36 -13.61 -23.25
CA PRO A 482 20.08 -14.26 -21.98
C PRO A 482 21.30 -14.31 -21.06
N GLN A 483 22.49 -14.54 -21.62
CA GLN A 483 23.76 -14.58 -20.88
C GLN A 483 24.21 -13.18 -20.44
N GLU A 484 24.03 -12.16 -21.29
CA GLU A 484 24.33 -10.77 -20.94
C GLU A 484 23.44 -10.29 -19.78
N VAL A 485 22.14 -10.60 -19.83
CA VAL A 485 21.18 -10.26 -18.79
C VAL A 485 21.45 -11.06 -17.51
N GLU A 486 21.73 -12.35 -17.62
CA GLU A 486 22.08 -13.18 -16.47
C GLU A 486 23.31 -12.64 -15.75
N LYS A 487 24.37 -12.33 -16.49
CA LYS A 487 25.59 -11.74 -15.92
C LYS A 487 25.28 -10.44 -15.18
N ALA A 488 24.56 -9.51 -15.81
CA ALA A 488 24.23 -8.23 -15.19
C ALA A 488 23.37 -8.40 -13.92
N MET A 489 22.39 -9.31 -13.94
CA MET A 489 21.52 -9.58 -12.79
C MET A 489 22.27 -10.30 -11.65
N ASP A 490 23.17 -11.23 -11.96
CA ASP A 490 24.02 -11.91 -10.96
C ASP A 490 25.05 -10.94 -10.34
N GLU A 491 25.45 -9.92 -11.10
CA GLU A 491 26.19 -8.74 -10.65
C GLU A 491 25.29 -7.69 -9.99
N ASN A 492 24.00 -7.93 -9.75
CA ASN A 492 23.01 -7.00 -9.17
C ASN A 492 22.83 -5.65 -9.93
N GLU A 493 23.30 -5.54 -11.16
CA GLU A 493 23.21 -4.36 -12.01
C GLU A 493 21.93 -4.38 -12.87
N VAL A 494 20.77 -4.23 -12.20
CA VAL A 494 19.44 -4.31 -12.84
C VAL A 494 19.27 -3.31 -13.99
N SER A 495 19.81 -2.09 -13.86
CA SER A 495 19.76 -1.08 -14.91
C SER A 495 20.50 -1.52 -16.18
N ALA A 496 21.65 -2.19 -16.02
CA ALA A 496 22.40 -2.75 -17.14
C ALA A 496 21.63 -3.90 -17.82
N ALA A 497 21.05 -4.81 -17.02
CA ALA A 497 20.19 -5.88 -17.53
C ALA A 497 19.03 -5.35 -18.38
N LEU A 498 18.33 -4.31 -17.92
CA LEU A 498 17.29 -3.64 -18.69
C LEU A 498 17.83 -2.97 -19.95
N GLY A 499 19.06 -2.45 -19.94
CA GLY A 499 19.75 -1.94 -21.13
C GLY A 499 20.00 -3.01 -22.20
N HIS A 500 20.39 -4.22 -21.81
CA HIS A 500 20.52 -5.36 -22.73
C HIS A 500 19.17 -5.75 -23.34
N ILE A 501 18.11 -5.84 -22.53
CA ILE A 501 16.76 -6.15 -23.01
C ILE A 501 16.25 -5.06 -23.97
N TYR A 502 16.40 -3.78 -23.61
CA TYR A 502 16.01 -2.66 -24.46
C TYR A 502 16.73 -2.71 -25.83
N SER A 503 18.02 -3.01 -25.83
CA SER A 503 18.80 -3.07 -27.06
C SER A 503 18.44 -4.27 -27.95
N LEU A 504 18.00 -5.41 -27.38
CA LEU A 504 17.37 -6.49 -28.14
C LEU A 504 16.09 -6.02 -28.83
N LEU A 505 15.19 -5.38 -28.09
CA LEU A 505 13.90 -4.91 -28.61
C LEU A 505 14.07 -3.84 -29.69
N SER A 506 15.01 -2.91 -29.49
CA SER A 506 15.36 -1.89 -30.47
C SER A 506 15.97 -2.50 -31.75
N ALA A 507 16.91 -3.44 -31.61
CA ALA A 507 17.47 -4.17 -32.75
C ALA A 507 16.39 -4.96 -33.50
N THR A 508 15.44 -5.55 -32.80
CA THR A 508 14.32 -6.28 -33.40
C THR A 508 13.39 -5.33 -34.15
N ASN A 509 13.04 -4.17 -33.60
CA ASN A 509 12.23 -3.18 -34.29
C ASN A 509 12.88 -2.68 -35.60
N ARG A 510 14.21 -2.49 -35.58
CA ARG A 510 14.99 -2.18 -36.78
C ARG A 510 14.97 -3.36 -37.76
N TYR A 511 15.21 -4.57 -37.29
CA TYR A 511 15.17 -5.78 -38.12
C TYR A 511 13.83 -5.97 -38.83
N VAL A 512 12.69 -5.72 -38.17
CA VAL A 512 11.36 -5.75 -38.81
C VAL A 512 11.26 -4.70 -39.93
N THR A 513 11.84 -3.51 -39.74
CA THR A 513 11.84 -2.45 -40.76
C THR A 513 12.69 -2.83 -41.96
N ASP A 514 13.90 -3.34 -41.72
CA ASP A 514 14.87 -3.69 -42.76
C ASP A 514 14.44 -4.93 -43.57
N THR A 515 13.75 -5.88 -42.94
CA THR A 515 13.23 -7.10 -43.60
C THR A 515 11.85 -6.92 -44.25
N ALA A 516 11.09 -5.92 -43.82
CA ALA A 516 9.77 -5.57 -44.38
C ALA A 516 8.83 -6.78 -44.61
N PRO A 517 8.46 -7.56 -43.58
CA PRO A 517 7.69 -8.80 -43.72
C PRO A 517 6.30 -8.63 -44.37
N TRP A 518 5.77 -7.41 -44.38
CA TRP A 518 4.54 -7.07 -45.10
C TRP A 518 4.70 -7.10 -46.63
N LYS A 519 5.90 -6.88 -47.16
CA LYS A 519 6.19 -7.07 -48.60
C LYS A 519 6.22 -8.55 -48.94
N LEU A 520 6.94 -9.35 -48.14
CA LEU A 520 6.97 -10.81 -48.28
C LEU A 520 5.56 -11.43 -48.24
N SER A 521 4.68 -10.86 -47.41
CA SER A 521 3.28 -11.31 -47.32
C SER A 521 2.45 -11.05 -48.59
N LYS A 522 2.85 -10.11 -49.46
CA LYS A 522 2.21 -9.86 -50.77
C LYS A 522 2.78 -10.74 -51.87
N GLU A 523 3.97 -11.27 -51.66
CA GLU A 523 4.75 -12.05 -52.64
C GLU A 523 4.71 -13.56 -52.35
N MET A 524 3.69 -14.03 -51.62
CA MET A 524 3.54 -15.43 -51.20
C MET A 524 3.45 -16.45 -52.35
N HIS A 525 3.25 -15.99 -53.58
CA HIS A 525 3.24 -16.81 -54.80
C HIS A 525 4.66 -17.13 -55.31
N ILE A 526 5.68 -16.40 -54.84
CA ILE A 526 7.08 -16.62 -55.18
C ILE A 526 7.64 -17.75 -54.31
N ALA A 527 8.30 -18.73 -54.93
CA ALA A 527 8.93 -19.84 -54.21
C ALA A 527 9.99 -19.32 -53.22
N GLY A 528 10.06 -19.90 -52.02
CA GLY A 528 10.99 -19.47 -50.95
C GLY A 528 10.49 -18.31 -50.08
N THR A 529 9.66 -17.40 -50.61
CA THR A 529 9.10 -16.26 -49.86
C THR A 529 8.29 -16.66 -48.61
N PRO A 530 7.46 -17.71 -48.62
CA PRO A 530 6.77 -18.17 -47.41
C PRO A 530 7.72 -18.54 -46.26
N ILE A 531 8.84 -19.21 -46.59
CA ILE A 531 9.86 -19.63 -45.62
C ILE A 531 10.61 -18.41 -45.10
N ALA A 532 11.02 -17.50 -45.99
CA ALA A 532 11.69 -16.25 -45.63
C ALA A 532 10.82 -15.39 -44.68
N ARG A 533 9.53 -15.24 -44.98
CA ARG A 533 8.59 -14.53 -44.09
C ARG A 533 8.51 -15.22 -42.74
N ASN A 534 8.30 -16.53 -42.70
CA ASN A 534 8.19 -17.28 -41.45
C ASN A 534 9.48 -17.20 -40.62
N TRP A 535 10.65 -17.17 -41.25
CA TRP A 535 11.94 -16.98 -40.55
C TRP A 535 12.03 -15.60 -39.87
N VAL A 536 11.68 -14.53 -40.58
CA VAL A 536 11.63 -13.16 -40.02
C VAL A 536 10.67 -13.10 -38.83
N ILE A 537 9.46 -13.64 -39.00
CA ILE A 537 8.43 -13.63 -37.95
C ILE A 537 8.85 -14.46 -36.74
N PHE A 538 9.47 -15.62 -36.95
CA PHE A 538 10.00 -16.45 -35.88
C PHE A 538 11.05 -15.71 -35.04
N ASN A 539 12.04 -15.08 -35.68
CA ASN A 539 13.09 -14.32 -34.98
C ASN A 539 12.50 -13.18 -34.14
N CYS A 540 11.48 -12.48 -34.66
CA CYS A 540 10.81 -11.41 -33.93
C CYS A 540 9.94 -11.95 -32.77
N ALA A 541 9.27 -13.08 -32.98
CA ALA A 541 8.48 -13.74 -31.94
C ALA A 541 9.36 -14.24 -30.79
N GLU A 542 10.53 -14.83 -31.11
CA GLU A 542 11.54 -15.22 -30.12
C GLU A 542 12.07 -14.01 -29.34
N ALA A 543 12.34 -12.88 -30.00
CA ALA A 543 12.79 -11.67 -29.31
C ALA A 543 11.79 -11.21 -28.24
N VAL A 544 10.50 -11.18 -28.58
CA VAL A 544 9.42 -10.81 -27.66
C VAL A 544 9.29 -11.84 -26.54
N ARG A 545 9.36 -13.14 -26.85
CA ARG A 545 9.27 -14.23 -25.87
C ARG A 545 10.42 -14.15 -24.85
N ILE A 546 11.65 -14.10 -25.33
CA ILE A 546 12.87 -14.02 -24.51
C ILE A 546 12.86 -12.76 -23.65
N ALA A 547 12.61 -11.59 -24.24
CA ALA A 547 12.52 -10.34 -23.49
C ALA A 547 11.45 -10.40 -22.40
N SER A 548 10.28 -10.98 -22.69
CA SER A 548 9.18 -11.08 -21.73
C SER A 548 9.51 -12.03 -20.58
N ILE A 549 10.19 -13.16 -20.83
CA ILE A 549 10.68 -14.04 -19.77
C ILE A 549 11.66 -13.30 -18.85
N LEU A 550 12.62 -12.59 -19.43
CA LEU A 550 13.65 -11.85 -18.68
C LEU A 550 13.10 -10.63 -17.94
N LEU A 551 11.96 -10.09 -18.37
CA LEU A 551 11.28 -8.96 -17.74
C LEU A 551 10.35 -9.34 -16.57
N GLN A 552 10.06 -10.64 -16.36
CA GLN A 552 9.19 -11.11 -15.26
C GLN A 552 9.59 -10.59 -13.86
N PRO A 553 10.88 -10.50 -13.49
CA PRO A 553 11.26 -9.94 -12.20
C PRO A 553 10.90 -8.46 -12.03
N ILE A 554 10.92 -7.70 -13.12
CA ILE A 554 10.81 -6.22 -13.12
C ILE A 554 9.36 -5.78 -13.30
N ILE A 555 8.65 -6.33 -14.29
CA ILE A 555 7.26 -6.00 -14.63
C ILE A 555 6.37 -7.25 -14.56
N PRO A 556 6.19 -7.85 -13.37
CA PRO A 556 5.60 -9.19 -13.23
C PRO A 556 4.20 -9.30 -13.83
N SER A 557 3.34 -8.30 -13.70
CA SER A 557 1.97 -8.35 -14.23
C SER A 557 1.95 -8.29 -15.76
N LYS A 558 2.69 -7.36 -16.35
CA LYS A 558 2.73 -7.14 -17.80
C LYS A 558 3.49 -8.24 -18.52
N ALA A 559 4.60 -8.73 -17.95
CA ALA A 559 5.33 -9.87 -18.48
C ALA A 559 4.47 -11.14 -18.48
N THR A 560 3.78 -11.43 -17.37
CA THR A 560 2.86 -12.58 -17.27
C THR A 560 1.75 -12.48 -18.31
N ARG A 561 1.07 -11.33 -18.40
CA ARG A 561 0.03 -11.10 -19.40
C ARG A 561 0.55 -11.27 -20.82
N LEU A 562 1.74 -10.76 -21.13
CA LEU A 562 2.34 -10.91 -22.46
C LEU A 562 2.58 -12.39 -22.78
N LEU A 563 3.23 -13.11 -21.87
CA LEU A 563 3.54 -14.54 -22.01
C LEU A 563 2.27 -15.40 -22.14
N ASP A 564 1.20 -15.07 -21.41
CA ASP A 564 -0.12 -15.69 -21.56
C ASP A 564 -0.70 -15.42 -22.96
N GLU A 565 -0.70 -14.16 -23.40
CA GLU A 565 -1.24 -13.77 -24.71
C GLU A 565 -0.47 -14.39 -25.89
N ILE A 566 0.82 -14.70 -25.74
CA ILE A 566 1.62 -15.41 -26.75
C ILE A 566 1.69 -16.93 -26.53
N LYS A 567 0.91 -17.46 -25.58
CA LYS A 567 0.76 -18.89 -25.27
C LYS A 567 2.04 -19.61 -24.83
N VAL A 568 2.94 -18.92 -24.13
CA VAL A 568 4.07 -19.60 -23.47
C VAL A 568 3.55 -20.25 -22.19
N LEU A 569 3.74 -21.55 -22.02
CA LEU A 569 3.27 -22.28 -20.83
C LEU A 569 3.99 -21.80 -19.55
N PRO A 570 3.35 -21.76 -18.37
CA PRO A 570 3.98 -21.32 -17.13
C PRO A 570 5.31 -21.99 -16.80
N GLU A 571 5.43 -23.30 -17.01
CA GLU A 571 6.64 -24.10 -16.79
C GLU A 571 7.77 -23.77 -17.79
N ARG A 572 7.46 -23.06 -18.88
CA ARG A 572 8.42 -22.62 -19.91
C ARG A 572 8.83 -21.15 -19.79
N ARG A 573 8.71 -20.58 -18.58
CA ARG A 573 9.02 -19.16 -18.29
C ARG A 573 10.27 -18.97 -17.42
N THR A 574 11.17 -19.96 -17.40
CA THR A 574 12.44 -19.87 -16.66
C THR A 574 13.57 -19.37 -17.56
N LEU A 575 14.73 -19.06 -16.97
CA LEU A 575 15.94 -18.66 -17.70
C LEU A 575 16.39 -19.73 -18.72
N GLU A 576 16.16 -21.01 -18.42
CA GLU A 576 16.44 -22.11 -19.34
C GLU A 576 15.67 -21.96 -20.65
N TRP A 577 14.41 -21.53 -20.57
CA TRP A 577 13.55 -21.31 -21.71
C TRP A 577 13.76 -19.96 -22.37
N ALA A 578 14.47 -19.02 -21.75
CA ALA A 578 14.85 -17.75 -22.37
C ALA A 578 15.90 -17.88 -23.50
N LYS A 579 16.17 -19.08 -24.01
CA LYS A 579 17.13 -19.33 -25.10
C LYS A 579 16.43 -19.37 -26.46
N TYR A 580 17.14 -18.92 -27.50
CA TYR A 580 16.67 -18.97 -28.89
C TYR A 580 16.28 -20.39 -29.31
N GLY A 581 15.03 -20.55 -29.73
CA GLY A 581 14.49 -21.82 -30.23
C GLY A 581 14.25 -22.88 -29.16
N ALA A 582 14.31 -22.52 -27.88
CA ALA A 582 14.06 -23.48 -26.79
C ALA A 582 12.60 -23.93 -26.72
N ASP A 583 11.64 -23.06 -27.07
CA ASP A 583 10.21 -23.35 -27.02
C ASP A 583 9.62 -23.41 -28.42
N THR A 584 9.04 -24.57 -28.79
CA THR A 584 8.29 -24.74 -30.05
C THR A 584 6.79 -24.87 -29.84
N GLY A 585 6.29 -24.65 -28.61
CA GLY A 585 4.89 -24.83 -28.24
C GLY A 585 4.10 -23.54 -28.05
N TYR A 586 4.65 -22.40 -28.46
CA TYR A 586 4.05 -21.07 -28.28
C TYR A 586 3.65 -20.44 -29.62
N GLY A 587 2.98 -19.28 -29.54
CA GLY A 587 2.55 -18.51 -30.70
C GLY A 587 1.05 -18.64 -30.99
N LEU A 588 0.57 -17.78 -31.87
CA LEU A 588 -0.84 -17.67 -32.22
C LEU A 588 -1.10 -18.31 -33.58
N THR A 589 -1.98 -19.31 -33.60
CA THR A 589 -2.49 -19.92 -34.83
C THR A 589 -3.39 -18.95 -35.59
N ARG A 590 -3.88 -19.34 -36.78
CA ARG A 590 -4.86 -18.50 -37.50
C ARG A 590 -6.19 -18.45 -36.76
N GLU A 591 -6.59 -19.58 -36.17
CA GLU A 591 -7.81 -19.74 -35.38
C GLU A 591 -7.76 -18.85 -34.13
N ASP A 592 -6.63 -18.87 -33.41
CA ASP A 592 -6.44 -18.02 -32.23
C ASP A 592 -6.57 -16.54 -32.57
N ARG A 593 -5.95 -16.11 -33.66
CA ARG A 593 -6.03 -14.71 -34.10
C ARG A 593 -7.44 -14.34 -34.57
N ALA A 594 -8.17 -15.27 -35.19
CA ALA A 594 -9.55 -15.03 -35.59
C ALA A 594 -10.49 -14.86 -34.38
N ALA A 595 -10.15 -15.48 -33.24
CA ALA A 595 -10.88 -15.32 -31.97
C ALA A 595 -10.57 -13.99 -31.25
N LEU A 596 -9.45 -13.33 -31.58
CA LEU A 596 -9.07 -12.06 -30.97
C LEU A 596 -9.88 -10.87 -31.54
N PRO A 597 -10.13 -9.82 -30.75
CA PRO A 597 -10.76 -8.59 -31.24
C PRO A 597 -9.94 -7.97 -32.38
N LYS A 598 -10.62 -7.62 -33.49
CA LYS A 598 -9.98 -7.03 -34.68
C LYS A 598 -9.44 -5.62 -34.45
N ARG A 599 -10.00 -4.86 -33.51
CA ARG A 599 -9.53 -3.53 -33.14
C ARG A 599 -9.33 -3.52 -31.64
N ILE A 600 -8.15 -3.07 -31.22
CA ILE A 600 -7.80 -2.92 -29.81
C ILE A 600 -7.91 -1.43 -29.53
N GLN A 601 -8.66 -1.09 -28.48
CA GLN A 601 -8.65 0.30 -28.04
C GLN A 601 -7.30 0.64 -27.42
N SER A 602 -6.81 1.87 -27.59
CA SER A 602 -5.49 2.29 -27.06
C SER A 602 -5.33 1.96 -25.57
N TRP A 603 -6.40 2.05 -24.80
CA TRP A 603 -6.45 1.74 -23.36
C TRP A 603 -6.47 0.26 -23.00
N GLU A 604 -6.83 -0.61 -23.93
CA GLU A 604 -6.73 -2.06 -23.78
C GLU A 604 -5.33 -2.59 -24.12
N ALA A 605 -4.49 -1.72 -24.69
CA ALA A 605 -3.13 -2.07 -25.03
C ALA A 605 -2.36 -2.59 -23.81
N ILE A 606 -1.39 -3.47 -24.05
CA ILE A 606 -0.57 -4.03 -22.97
C ILE A 606 0.18 -2.93 -22.22
N PHE A 607 0.58 -1.86 -22.91
CA PHE A 607 1.05 -0.61 -22.31
C PHE A 607 0.14 0.52 -22.80
N PRO A 608 -0.93 0.86 -22.05
CA PRO A 608 -1.84 1.93 -22.46
C PRO A 608 -1.15 3.30 -22.42
N PRO A 609 -1.66 4.33 -23.12
CA PRO A 609 -1.24 5.72 -22.98
C PRO A 609 -1.17 6.16 -21.52
N VAL A 610 -0.30 7.13 -21.23
CA VAL A 610 -0.13 7.73 -19.90
C VAL A 610 -0.31 9.24 -20.04
N ALA A 611 -0.94 9.85 -19.03
CA ALA A 611 -1.34 11.24 -19.07
C ALA A 611 -0.11 12.11 -19.09
N THR A 612 -0.12 13.12 -19.95
CA THR A 612 0.86 14.19 -19.82
C THR A 612 0.22 15.56 -19.84
N ALA A 613 0.92 16.49 -19.21
CA ALA A 613 0.76 17.92 -19.33
C ALA A 613 1.06 18.47 -20.74
N GLU A 614 1.47 17.64 -21.71
CA GLU A 614 1.79 18.05 -23.09
C GLU A 614 0.75 17.62 -24.13
N LEU A 615 -0.18 16.73 -23.80
CA LEU A 615 -1.25 16.32 -24.72
C LEU A 615 -2.11 17.53 -25.11
N THR A 616 -2.51 17.65 -26.38
CA THR A 616 -3.45 18.69 -26.82
C THR A 616 -4.87 18.35 -26.36
N ASP A 617 -5.72 19.36 -26.17
CA ASP A 617 -7.11 19.17 -25.75
C ASP A 617 -7.89 18.20 -26.67
N GLU A 618 -7.53 18.13 -27.95
CA GLU A 618 -8.13 17.18 -28.91
C GLU A 618 -7.66 15.73 -28.69
N GLN A 619 -6.38 15.52 -28.38
CA GLN A 619 -5.85 14.19 -28.06
C GLN A 619 -6.44 13.67 -26.75
N ILE A 620 -6.56 14.56 -25.77
CA ILE A 620 -7.20 14.30 -24.48
C ILE A 620 -8.69 13.92 -24.64
N LYS A 621 -9.41 14.59 -25.54
CA LYS A 621 -10.81 14.26 -25.90
C LYS A 621 -10.98 12.92 -26.61
N GLU A 622 -10.00 12.52 -27.42
CA GLU A 622 -9.99 11.22 -28.08
C GLU A 622 -9.66 10.09 -27.07
N GLU A 623 -8.72 10.35 -26.15
CA GLU A 623 -8.30 9.50 -25.04
C GLU A 623 -9.45 9.17 -24.07
N LEU A 624 -10.05 10.20 -23.44
CA LEU A 624 -11.47 10.45 -23.62
C LEU A 624 -12.44 9.26 -23.59
N GLY A 625 -13.12 9.15 -24.72
CA GLY A 625 -14.09 8.09 -24.90
C GLY A 625 -13.52 6.78 -25.42
N GLY A 626 -12.19 6.59 -25.47
CA GLY A 626 -11.65 5.24 -25.38
C GLY A 626 -11.82 4.67 -23.97
N VAL A 627 -11.65 5.52 -22.95
CA VAL A 627 -11.81 5.15 -21.53
C VAL A 627 -13.29 5.00 -21.15
N VAL A 628 -14.15 5.94 -21.55
CA VAL A 628 -15.59 5.93 -21.22
C VAL A 628 -16.36 4.78 -21.88
N ALA A 629 -16.01 4.41 -23.12
CA ALA A 629 -16.69 3.37 -23.90
C ALA A 629 -16.53 1.94 -23.31
N ASN A 630 -15.48 1.70 -22.53
CA ASN A 630 -15.08 0.35 -22.13
C ASN A 630 -15.38 0.07 -20.64
N ARG A 631 -16.65 -0.25 -20.36
CA ARG A 631 -17.16 -0.58 -19.00
C ARG A 631 -16.83 -2.00 -18.52
N LYS A 632 -16.17 -2.86 -19.32
CA LYS A 632 -16.13 -4.33 -19.08
C LYS A 632 -14.79 -4.94 -18.65
N ILE A 633 -13.70 -4.19 -18.47
CA ILE A 633 -12.38 -4.81 -18.21
C ILE A 633 -11.81 -4.35 -16.86
N GLY A 634 -11.85 -5.25 -15.87
CA GLY A 634 -11.13 -5.12 -14.61
C GLY A 634 -9.63 -5.24 -14.84
N GLY A 635 -8.87 -4.17 -14.59
CA GLY A 635 -7.41 -4.22 -14.64
C GLY A 635 -6.69 -2.87 -14.64
N HIS A 636 -7.30 -1.77 -15.10
CA HIS A 636 -6.62 -0.46 -15.25
C HIS A 636 -7.39 0.73 -14.66
N GLN A 637 -8.11 0.54 -13.55
CA GLN A 637 -8.78 1.66 -12.85
C GLN A 637 -7.84 2.76 -12.30
N PRO A 638 -6.61 2.49 -11.80
CA PRO A 638 -5.78 3.53 -11.18
C PRO A 638 -5.28 4.60 -12.15
N THR A 639 -4.82 4.20 -13.34
CA THR A 639 -4.36 5.13 -14.39
C THR A 639 -5.51 6.00 -14.89
N ARG A 640 -6.72 5.44 -15.03
CA ARG A 640 -7.92 6.22 -15.42
C ARG A 640 -8.18 7.39 -14.47
N VAL A 641 -8.09 7.17 -13.16
CA VAL A 641 -8.34 8.22 -12.14
C VAL A 641 -7.28 9.31 -12.18
N ALA A 642 -6.00 8.96 -12.36
CA ALA A 642 -4.93 9.94 -12.46
C ALA A 642 -5.05 10.83 -13.71
N HIS A 643 -5.51 10.27 -14.84
CA HIS A 643 -5.81 11.02 -16.06
C HIS A 643 -6.94 12.05 -15.85
N TYR A 644 -8.03 11.65 -15.17
CA TYR A 644 -9.13 12.58 -14.87
C TYR A 644 -8.67 13.73 -13.97
N ILE A 645 -7.86 13.44 -12.95
CA ILE A 645 -7.32 14.46 -12.03
C ILE A 645 -6.43 15.47 -12.79
N GLU A 646 -5.50 14.98 -13.62
CA GLU A 646 -4.61 15.84 -14.42
C GLU A 646 -5.37 16.69 -15.45
N MET A 647 -6.53 16.23 -15.92
CA MET A 647 -7.41 16.98 -16.82
C MET A 647 -8.26 18.04 -16.11
N GLU A 648 -8.80 17.73 -14.92
CA GLU A 648 -9.51 18.71 -14.09
C GLU A 648 -8.59 19.88 -13.71
N GLU A 649 -7.31 19.57 -13.40
CA GLU A 649 -6.28 20.58 -13.14
C GLU A 649 -5.99 21.47 -14.36
N ARG A 650 -6.24 20.99 -15.59
CA ARG A 650 -5.80 21.65 -16.83
C ARG A 650 -6.90 22.37 -17.60
N MET A 651 -8.10 21.81 -17.69
CA MET A 651 -9.23 22.39 -18.42
C MET A 651 -10.37 22.86 -17.50
N GLY A 652 -10.26 22.61 -16.20
CA GLY A 652 -11.33 22.84 -15.24
C GLY A 652 -12.40 21.75 -15.30
N ALA A 653 -12.98 21.44 -14.13
CA ALA A 653 -13.94 20.35 -13.98
C ALA A 653 -15.19 20.50 -14.89
N ASP A 654 -15.63 21.73 -15.16
CA ASP A 654 -16.81 21.99 -16.00
C ASP A 654 -16.59 21.63 -17.48
N ALA A 655 -15.41 21.90 -18.04
CA ALA A 655 -15.09 21.55 -19.43
C ALA A 655 -14.92 20.04 -19.62
N VAL A 656 -14.35 19.35 -18.61
CA VAL A 656 -14.25 17.88 -18.61
C VAL A 656 -15.64 17.24 -18.51
N ARG A 657 -16.56 17.83 -17.73
CA ARG A 657 -17.96 17.40 -17.61
C ARG A 657 -18.71 17.49 -18.95
N GLU A 658 -18.65 18.63 -19.62
CA GLU A 658 -19.34 18.88 -20.89
C GLU A 658 -18.91 17.88 -22.00
N LEU A 659 -17.63 17.52 -22.03
CA LEU A 659 -17.06 16.57 -22.99
C LEU A 659 -17.48 15.10 -22.75
N VAL A 660 -17.67 14.72 -21.49
CA VAL A 660 -18.15 13.37 -21.13
C VAL A 660 -19.63 13.25 -21.49
N GLU A 661 -20.44 14.26 -21.17
CA GLU A 661 -21.88 14.32 -21.49
C GLU A 661 -22.14 14.30 -23.01
N GLU A 662 -21.35 15.03 -23.80
CA GLU A 662 -21.49 15.10 -25.27
C GLU A 662 -21.24 13.73 -25.95
N ARG A 663 -20.40 12.85 -25.36
CA ARG A 663 -20.12 11.51 -25.90
C ARG A 663 -21.10 10.43 -25.42
N GLU A 664 -21.56 10.51 -24.17
CA GLU A 664 -22.61 9.60 -23.65
C GLU A 664 -23.94 9.76 -24.41
N SER A 665 -24.22 10.96 -24.91
CA SER A 665 -25.34 11.22 -25.83
C SER A 665 -25.21 10.53 -27.20
N LYS A 666 -23.97 10.23 -27.66
CA LYS A 666 -23.68 9.58 -28.95
C LYS A 666 -23.69 8.04 -28.87
N GLU A 667 -23.31 7.45 -27.74
CA GLU A 667 -23.32 5.99 -27.53
C GLU A 667 -24.71 5.43 -27.16
N SER A 668 -25.58 6.26 -26.57
CA SER A 668 -26.94 5.87 -26.16
C SER A 668 -27.91 5.55 -27.33
N GLN A 669 -27.52 5.79 -28.59
CA GLN A 669 -28.29 5.36 -29.76
C GLN A 669 -28.02 3.90 -30.20
N ALA A 670 -27.00 3.22 -29.67
CA ALA A 670 -26.65 1.85 -30.07
C ALA A 670 -26.70 0.88 -28.89
N SER A 671 -27.81 0.17 -28.78
CA SER A 671 -28.05 -1.03 -27.95
C SER A 671 -28.26 -0.82 -26.45
N ARG A 672 -29.47 -1.11 -25.97
CA ARG A 672 -29.73 -1.70 -24.65
C ARG A 672 -31.13 -2.30 -24.55
N VAL A 673 -31.16 -3.58 -24.17
CA VAL A 673 -32.10 -4.11 -23.17
C VAL A 673 -31.27 -5.02 -22.26
N PRO A 674 -31.27 -4.80 -20.93
CA PRO A 674 -31.60 -5.92 -20.05
C PRO A 674 -32.48 -5.55 -18.85
N ARG A 675 -32.97 -6.62 -18.22
CA ARG A 675 -34.12 -6.76 -17.32
C ARG A 675 -33.91 -6.25 -15.90
N SER A 676 -35.04 -5.91 -15.29
CA SER A 676 -35.26 -5.57 -13.89
C SER A 676 -35.10 -6.76 -12.94
N GLY A 677 -34.56 -6.48 -11.75
CA GLY A 677 -34.66 -7.35 -10.58
C GLY A 677 -33.32 -7.52 -9.87
N GLU A 678 -33.00 -6.58 -8.98
CA GLU A 678 -32.20 -6.75 -7.74
C GLU A 678 -31.93 -5.38 -7.11
N ALA A 679 -32.95 -4.82 -6.44
CA ALA A 679 -32.76 -3.81 -5.40
C ALA A 679 -32.98 -4.51 -4.06
N HIS A 680 -32.32 -4.05 -2.98
CA HIS A 680 -32.38 -4.54 -1.59
C HIS A 680 -31.17 -5.35 -1.05
N ALA A 681 -29.93 -4.88 -1.25
CA ALA A 681 -28.76 -5.44 -0.55
C ALA A 681 -27.90 -4.44 0.27
N TRP A 682 -28.21 -3.14 0.29
CA TRP A 682 -27.30 -2.11 0.85
C TRP A 682 -27.75 -1.40 2.14
N LEU A 683 -28.74 -1.93 2.87
CA LEU A 683 -29.19 -1.39 4.18
C LEU A 683 -28.20 -1.65 5.34
N ARG A 684 -26.89 -1.84 5.09
CA ARG A 684 -25.89 -2.20 6.11
C ARG A 684 -24.51 -1.57 5.87
N ALA A 685 -24.40 -0.23 5.89
CA ALA A 685 -23.10 0.46 5.92
C ALA A 685 -23.12 1.69 6.85
N PRO A 686 -22.02 2.00 7.58
CA PRO A 686 -22.02 2.91 8.73
C PRO A 686 -21.66 4.37 8.37
N ARG A 687 -22.20 4.92 7.27
CA ARG A 687 -21.93 6.32 6.88
C ARG A 687 -23.22 7.05 6.51
N PRO A 688 -23.40 8.31 6.93
CA PRO A 688 -24.61 9.06 6.60
C PRO A 688 -24.69 9.25 5.08
N ALA A 689 -25.83 8.85 4.54
CA ALA A 689 -26.20 9.12 3.16
C ALA A 689 -26.77 10.54 3.05
N ALA A 690 -26.75 11.12 1.86
CA ALA A 690 -27.40 12.40 1.63
C ALA A 690 -28.92 12.23 1.54
N ILE A 691 -29.66 13.29 1.86
CA ILE A 691 -31.12 13.30 1.91
C ILE A 691 -31.64 14.32 0.91
N SER A 692 -32.28 13.86 -0.16
CA SER A 692 -32.95 14.73 -1.12
C SER A 692 -34.41 14.91 -0.70
N ALA A 693 -34.83 16.17 -0.50
CA ALA A 693 -36.22 16.56 -0.31
C ALA A 693 -36.61 17.62 -1.37
N PRO A 694 -37.91 17.87 -1.61
CA PRO A 694 -38.34 18.76 -2.72
C PRO A 694 -37.73 20.17 -2.73
N LYS A 695 -37.40 20.72 -1.56
CA LYS A 695 -36.88 22.09 -1.41
C LYS A 695 -35.42 22.17 -0.98
N VAL A 696 -34.80 21.06 -0.57
CA VAL A 696 -33.45 21.04 -0.02
C VAL A 696 -32.75 19.73 -0.33
N LEU A 697 -31.43 19.79 -0.43
CA LEU A 697 -30.56 18.63 -0.34
C LEU A 697 -29.75 18.72 0.95
N LEU A 698 -29.81 17.70 1.80
CA LEU A 698 -28.94 17.61 2.99
C LEU A 698 -27.79 16.67 2.67
N VAL A 699 -26.55 17.17 2.77
CA VAL A 699 -25.35 16.33 2.62
C VAL A 699 -24.57 16.28 3.93
N PRO A 700 -23.92 15.15 4.27
CA PRO A 700 -23.03 15.08 5.43
C PRO A 700 -21.97 16.19 5.42
N TYR A 701 -21.65 16.75 6.59
CA TYR A 701 -20.63 17.80 6.70
C TYR A 701 -19.21 17.24 6.54
N GLU A 702 -18.66 17.40 5.33
CA GLU A 702 -17.31 17.00 4.94
C GLU A 702 -16.31 18.18 4.87
N SER A 703 -15.00 17.86 4.81
CA SER A 703 -13.93 18.85 4.95
C SER A 703 -13.92 19.94 3.88
N HIS A 704 -14.38 19.67 2.66
CA HIS A 704 -14.42 20.69 1.59
C HIS A 704 -15.44 21.81 1.84
N HIS A 705 -16.42 21.57 2.72
CA HIS A 705 -17.38 22.59 3.13
C HIS A 705 -16.80 23.63 4.10
N VAL A 706 -15.72 23.29 4.81
CA VAL A 706 -15.17 24.08 5.92
C VAL A 706 -14.80 25.49 5.48
N ALA A 707 -14.25 25.68 4.28
CA ALA A 707 -13.87 27.00 3.80
C ALA A 707 -15.08 27.95 3.65
N LYS A 708 -16.20 27.45 3.11
CA LYS A 708 -17.43 28.25 2.99
C LYS A 708 -18.11 28.45 4.35
N TYR A 709 -18.16 27.41 5.17
CA TYR A 709 -18.70 27.48 6.53
C TYR A 709 -17.94 28.51 7.38
N HIS A 710 -16.60 28.50 7.33
CA HIS A 710 -15.76 29.49 7.99
C HIS A 710 -16.06 30.91 7.51
N GLY A 711 -16.34 31.08 6.22
CA GLY A 711 -16.80 32.35 5.65
C GLY A 711 -18.10 32.85 6.28
N TRP A 712 -19.09 31.96 6.47
CA TRP A 712 -20.33 32.30 7.20
C TRP A 712 -20.04 32.67 8.66
N MET A 713 -19.12 31.96 9.32
CA MET A 713 -18.73 32.24 10.71
C MET A 713 -17.89 33.53 10.87
N GLN A 714 -17.48 34.20 9.78
CA GLN A 714 -16.90 35.55 9.89
C GLN A 714 -17.96 36.64 10.11
N ASP A 715 -19.22 36.36 9.76
CA ASP A 715 -20.33 37.31 9.95
C ASP A 715 -20.69 37.43 11.44
N PRO A 716 -20.58 38.63 12.05
CA PRO A 716 -20.97 38.88 13.43
C PRO A 716 -22.45 38.59 13.73
N GLU A 717 -23.36 38.84 12.78
CA GLU A 717 -24.79 38.60 12.96
C GLU A 717 -25.10 37.11 12.98
N ILE A 718 -24.47 36.33 12.09
CA ILE A 718 -24.61 34.87 12.07
C ILE A 718 -24.04 34.27 13.36
N ARG A 719 -22.83 34.68 13.78
CA ARG A 719 -22.24 34.19 15.05
C ARG A 719 -23.08 34.54 16.27
N GLN A 720 -23.68 35.73 16.30
CA GLN A 720 -24.58 36.11 17.38
C GLN A 720 -25.86 35.27 17.37
N ALA A 721 -26.40 34.96 16.18
CA ALA A 721 -27.59 34.15 16.02
C ALA A 721 -27.37 32.66 16.36
N THR A 722 -26.18 32.12 16.09
CA THR A 722 -25.80 30.72 16.37
C THR A 722 -25.07 30.55 17.71
N ALA A 723 -24.79 31.64 18.44
CA ALA A 723 -23.97 31.65 19.65
C ALA A 723 -22.57 31.02 19.47
N SER A 724 -21.97 31.19 18.29
CA SER A 724 -20.65 30.61 17.93
C SER A 724 -19.49 31.56 18.23
N GLU A 725 -18.36 31.02 18.71
CA GLU A 725 -17.11 31.77 18.88
C GLU A 725 -16.34 31.92 17.55
N ALA A 726 -15.48 32.94 17.49
CA ALA A 726 -14.61 33.16 16.34
C ALA A 726 -13.45 32.16 16.33
N LEU A 727 -13.44 31.24 15.38
CA LEU A 727 -12.36 30.27 15.21
C LEU A 727 -11.45 30.63 14.04
N THR A 728 -10.20 30.18 14.10
CA THR A 728 -9.32 30.22 12.92
C THR A 728 -9.75 29.15 11.91
N LEU A 729 -9.41 29.33 10.64
CA LEU A 729 -9.71 28.34 9.60
C LEU A 729 -9.16 26.94 9.96
N GLU A 730 -7.97 26.88 10.55
CA GLU A 730 -7.38 25.61 11.01
C GLU A 730 -8.18 24.98 12.16
N ALA A 731 -8.68 25.78 13.11
CA ALA A 731 -9.54 25.30 14.18
C ALA A 731 -10.90 24.80 13.64
N GLU A 732 -11.46 25.44 12.61
CA GLU A 732 -12.68 24.97 11.94
C GLU A 732 -12.50 23.60 11.27
N TYR A 733 -11.35 23.34 10.63
CA TYR A 733 -11.04 22.00 10.09
C TYR A 733 -10.93 20.94 11.20
N ARG A 734 -10.38 21.29 12.36
CA ARG A 734 -10.32 20.38 13.51
C ARG A 734 -11.72 20.11 14.08
N ASN A 735 -12.52 21.15 14.25
CA ASN A 735 -13.90 21.03 14.72
C ASN A 735 -14.77 20.21 13.76
N GLN A 736 -14.64 20.39 12.45
CA GLN A 736 -15.35 19.56 11.48
C GLN A 736 -14.96 18.08 11.62
N ALA A 737 -13.66 17.77 11.76
CA ALA A 737 -13.20 16.40 11.94
C ALA A 737 -13.70 15.78 13.26
N GLU A 738 -13.80 16.58 14.32
CA GLU A 738 -14.39 16.17 15.60
C GLU A 738 -15.89 15.91 15.47
N TRP A 739 -16.65 16.83 14.90
CA TRP A 739 -18.10 16.70 14.69
C TRP A 739 -18.45 15.53 13.79
N ARG A 740 -17.60 15.21 12.82
CA ARG A 740 -17.79 14.06 11.93
C ARG A 740 -17.63 12.71 12.65
N ARG A 741 -16.89 12.70 13.77
CA ARG A 741 -16.60 11.52 14.60
C ARG A 741 -17.47 11.45 15.86
N ALA A 742 -18.10 12.57 16.24
CA ALA A 742 -19.04 12.64 17.34
C ALA A 742 -20.21 11.69 17.08
N ARG A 743 -20.52 10.83 18.04
CA ARG A 743 -21.59 9.81 17.96
C ARG A 743 -22.89 10.27 18.62
N ASP A 744 -22.86 11.43 19.24
CA ASP A 744 -23.95 12.16 19.86
C ASP A 744 -24.38 13.38 19.03
N LYS A 745 -23.78 13.57 17.85
CA LYS A 745 -24.04 14.71 16.96
C LYS A 745 -24.11 14.27 15.51
N LEU A 746 -25.09 14.80 14.77
CA LEU A 746 -25.19 14.71 13.31
C LEU A 746 -25.18 16.11 12.72
N THR A 747 -24.31 16.36 11.75
CA THR A 747 -24.24 17.64 11.03
C THR A 747 -24.40 17.42 9.53
N PHE A 748 -25.38 18.10 8.95
CA PHE A 748 -25.58 18.14 7.51
C PHE A 748 -25.50 19.58 7.00
N ILE A 749 -24.87 19.76 5.85
CA ILE A 749 -24.94 21.00 5.08
C ILE A 749 -26.26 21.01 4.30
N VAL A 750 -26.98 22.12 4.42
CA VAL A 750 -28.17 22.42 3.63
C VAL A 750 -27.72 23.00 2.28
N CYS A 751 -28.09 22.32 1.21
CA CYS A 751 -27.83 22.72 -0.17
C CYS A 751 -29.14 22.99 -0.91
N LYS A 752 -29.05 23.76 -2.01
CA LYS A 752 -30.15 23.96 -2.97
C LYS A 752 -30.69 22.60 -3.47
N PRO A 753 -32.01 22.50 -3.75
CA PRO A 753 -32.61 21.23 -4.19
C PRO A 753 -32.02 20.77 -5.52
N ILE A 754 -32.04 19.45 -5.74
CA ILE A 754 -31.64 18.87 -7.02
C ILE A 754 -32.67 19.28 -8.08
N ASP A 755 -32.22 19.93 -9.16
CA ASP A 755 -33.09 20.31 -10.28
C ASP A 755 -33.57 19.04 -11.03
N ARG A 756 -34.87 18.74 -10.90
CA ARG A 756 -35.52 17.59 -11.54
C ARG A 756 -36.20 17.95 -12.87
N SER A 757 -36.07 19.19 -13.35
CA SER A 757 -36.77 19.68 -14.55
C SER A 757 -36.04 19.40 -15.88
N LEU A 758 -34.78 18.95 -15.82
CA LEU A 758 -33.99 18.48 -16.96
C LEU A 758 -34.27 16.99 -17.26
N GLY A 759 -35.47 16.69 -17.76
CA GLY A 759 -35.78 15.51 -18.59
C GLY A 759 -35.62 14.10 -17.98
N GLY A 760 -36.76 13.51 -17.58
CA GLY A 760 -36.92 12.06 -17.38
C GLY A 760 -36.62 11.57 -15.96
N HIS A 761 -37.31 10.53 -15.51
CA HIS A 761 -37.08 9.85 -14.24
C HIS A 761 -35.65 9.27 -14.18
N TYR A 762 -34.65 10.10 -13.90
CA TYR A 762 -33.30 9.66 -13.56
C TYR A 762 -33.28 9.42 -12.05
N GLU A 763 -33.24 8.15 -11.66
CA GLU A 763 -32.85 7.76 -10.32
C GLU A 763 -31.40 8.22 -10.12
N VAL A 764 -31.20 9.31 -9.38
CA VAL A 764 -29.87 9.69 -8.88
C VAL A 764 -29.48 8.63 -7.86
N ASN A 765 -28.81 7.58 -8.32
CA ASN A 765 -28.44 6.42 -7.51
C ASN A 765 -27.24 6.69 -6.59
N PHE A 766 -26.52 7.80 -6.81
CA PHE A 766 -25.40 8.25 -6.00
C PHE A 766 -25.20 9.77 -6.16
N LEU A 767 -24.89 10.48 -5.08
CA LEU A 767 -24.56 11.90 -5.05
C LEU A 767 -23.05 12.10 -4.87
N ARG A 768 -22.42 12.72 -5.87
CA ARG A 768 -20.99 13.02 -5.87
C ARG A 768 -20.69 14.29 -5.07
N MET A 769 -19.71 14.20 -4.17
CA MET A 769 -19.12 15.35 -3.46
C MET A 769 -18.61 16.42 -4.46
N ASN A 770 -18.65 17.69 -4.05
CA ASN A 770 -18.32 18.88 -4.84
C ASN A 770 -19.18 19.09 -6.11
N THR A 771 -20.26 18.33 -6.30
CA THR A 771 -21.17 18.49 -7.45
C THR A 771 -22.50 19.07 -7.04
N PHE A 772 -23.17 18.42 -6.09
CA PHE A 772 -24.49 18.86 -5.59
C PHE A 772 -24.39 19.71 -4.32
N ASP A 773 -23.21 19.76 -3.75
CA ASP A 773 -22.78 20.45 -2.53
C ASP A 773 -21.58 21.38 -2.78
N ALA A 774 -21.38 21.79 -4.04
CA ALA A 774 -20.41 22.82 -4.41
C ALA A 774 -20.67 24.12 -3.63
N MET A 775 -19.64 24.94 -3.46
CA MET A 775 -19.70 26.14 -2.62
C MET A 775 -20.89 27.04 -2.96
N ASP A 776 -21.21 27.29 -4.22
CA ASP A 776 -22.35 28.12 -4.66
C ASP A 776 -23.75 27.52 -4.33
N LYS A 777 -23.80 26.23 -4.03
CA LYS A 777 -25.04 25.49 -3.72
C LYS A 777 -25.31 25.33 -2.23
N MET A 778 -24.30 25.45 -1.38
CA MET A 778 -24.47 25.43 0.08
C MET A 778 -25.18 26.70 0.54
N VAL A 779 -26.22 26.57 1.36
CA VAL A 779 -27.03 27.70 1.85
C VAL A 779 -27.09 27.79 3.38
N GLY A 780 -26.73 26.72 4.08
CA GLY A 780 -26.69 26.68 5.55
C GLY A 780 -26.32 25.30 6.08
N ASP A 781 -26.64 25.04 7.34
CA ASP A 781 -26.42 23.74 8.01
C ASP A 781 -27.56 23.40 8.98
N VAL A 782 -27.74 22.10 9.22
CA VAL A 782 -28.68 21.55 10.20
C VAL A 782 -27.96 20.53 11.06
N ASN A 783 -28.06 20.70 12.38
CA ASN A 783 -27.45 19.85 13.39
C ASN A 783 -28.51 19.12 14.18
N PHE A 784 -28.16 17.92 14.63
CA PHE A 784 -28.93 17.14 15.60
C PHE A 784 -28.02 16.65 16.70
N PHE A 785 -28.35 16.91 17.96
CA PHE A 785 -27.56 16.54 19.13
C PHE A 785 -28.37 15.61 20.03
N LEU A 786 -27.68 14.70 20.71
CA LEU A 786 -28.28 13.81 21.71
C LEU A 786 -27.80 14.18 23.10
N HIS A 787 -28.76 14.48 23.98
CA HIS A 787 -28.52 14.79 25.39
C HIS A 787 -29.24 13.77 26.28
N PRO A 788 -28.75 13.53 27.51
CA PRO A 788 -29.54 12.86 28.55
C PRO A 788 -30.92 13.52 28.73
N TYR A 789 -31.93 12.74 29.09
CA TYR A 789 -33.27 13.25 29.34
C TYR A 789 -33.40 13.84 30.76
N ASP A 790 -33.56 15.15 30.84
CA ASP A 790 -33.65 15.91 32.10
C ASP A 790 -35.12 16.14 32.54
N GLY A 791 -35.97 15.12 32.49
CA GLY A 791 -37.33 15.24 33.02
C GLY A 791 -37.31 15.23 34.54
N GLU A 792 -38.00 16.18 35.18
CA GLU A 792 -38.30 16.12 36.62
C GLU A 792 -38.98 14.77 36.92
N ASP A 793 -38.34 13.95 37.76
CA ASP A 793 -38.95 12.79 38.38
C ASP A 793 -40.20 13.30 39.13
N ASP A 794 -41.38 12.86 38.68
CA ASP A 794 -42.62 13.01 39.41
C ASP A 794 -42.46 12.19 40.70
N ASP A 795 -42.15 12.89 41.79
CA ASP A 795 -42.06 12.36 43.15
C ASP A 795 -43.38 11.68 43.54
N GLY A 796 -43.44 10.37 43.31
CA GLY A 796 -44.41 9.45 43.90
C GLY A 796 -43.79 8.74 45.11
N ASP A 797 -43.80 9.42 46.25
CA ASP A 797 -44.01 8.90 47.61
C ASP A 797 -43.78 7.38 47.82
N ASP A 798 -42.64 7.01 48.43
CA ASP A 798 -42.61 6.17 49.63
C ASP A 798 -41.16 5.97 50.10
N GLY A 799 -40.96 6.16 51.41
CA GLY A 799 -39.66 6.31 52.03
C GLY A 799 -38.88 5.03 52.33
N ASP A 800 -37.78 5.30 53.03
CA ASP A 800 -36.99 4.45 53.92
C ASP A 800 -35.68 3.83 53.38
N ASP A 801 -34.69 3.93 54.25
CA ASP A 801 -33.30 3.53 54.12
C ASP A 801 -33.12 2.02 53.87
N ASP A 802 -32.26 1.60 52.93
CA ASP A 802 -31.18 0.63 53.24
C ASP A 802 -30.17 0.49 52.09
N LYS A 803 -28.89 0.38 52.47
CA LYS A 803 -27.79 -0.08 51.63
C LYS A 803 -27.72 -1.61 51.72
N THR A 804 -27.97 -2.32 50.63
CA THR A 804 -27.14 -3.39 50.01
C THR A 804 -27.94 -4.46 49.25
N HIS A 805 -27.37 -4.88 48.12
CA HIS A 805 -27.62 -6.07 47.28
C HIS A 805 -28.82 -6.11 46.32
N GLY A 806 -28.53 -6.39 45.03
CA GLY A 806 -29.45 -7.10 44.13
C GLY A 806 -29.37 -6.70 42.65
N LYS A 807 -28.92 -7.62 41.79
CA LYS A 807 -29.11 -7.52 40.33
C LYS A 807 -30.60 -7.50 39.97
N GLY A 808 -31.03 -6.56 39.14
CA GLY A 808 -32.35 -6.50 38.51
C GLY A 808 -32.26 -5.79 37.16
N ALA A 809 -33.07 -6.21 36.20
CA ALA A 809 -32.98 -5.89 34.77
C ALA A 809 -33.26 -4.42 34.39
N GLY A 810 -32.52 -3.93 33.38
CA GLY A 810 -32.93 -2.91 32.40
C GLY A 810 -33.39 -1.55 32.91
N ARG A 811 -32.46 -0.60 33.11
CA ARG A 811 -32.79 0.83 33.13
C ARG A 811 -32.55 1.37 31.70
N GLU A 812 -33.61 1.68 30.96
CA GLU A 812 -33.52 2.36 29.66
C GLU A 812 -32.98 3.78 29.88
N ASP A 813 -31.93 4.17 29.16
CA ASP A 813 -31.45 5.54 29.19
C ASP A 813 -32.29 6.41 28.26
N TRP A 814 -33.10 7.28 28.83
CA TRP A 814 -33.89 8.21 28.04
C TRP A 814 -33.02 9.37 27.55
N LEU A 815 -33.18 9.73 26.28
CA LEU A 815 -32.46 10.83 25.63
C LEU A 815 -33.44 11.90 25.13
N THR A 816 -32.93 13.13 25.06
CA THR A 816 -33.54 14.27 24.37
C THR A 816 -32.72 14.63 23.14
N GLY A 817 -33.36 14.77 21.99
CA GLY A 817 -32.72 15.18 20.75
C GLY A 817 -32.88 16.69 20.51
N GLU A 818 -31.80 17.43 20.41
CA GLU A 818 -31.81 18.87 20.09
C GLU A 818 -31.57 19.10 18.59
N VAL A 819 -32.39 19.91 17.93
CA VAL A 819 -32.26 20.22 16.50
C VAL A 819 -31.93 21.70 16.32
N ASP A 820 -30.81 22.00 15.65
CA ASP A 820 -30.42 23.36 15.30
C ASP A 820 -30.39 23.54 13.78
N ILE A 821 -30.85 24.69 13.31
CA ILE A 821 -30.92 25.02 11.88
C ILE A 821 -30.41 26.45 11.66
N MET A 822 -29.53 26.60 10.67
CA MET A 822 -29.03 27.90 10.23
C MET A 822 -29.08 27.98 8.70
N ILE A 823 -29.63 29.08 8.18
CA ILE A 823 -29.60 29.42 6.74
C ILE A 823 -28.76 30.69 6.60
N ALA A 824 -27.50 30.50 6.24
CA ALA A 824 -26.49 31.55 6.16
C ALA A 824 -26.78 32.50 4.99
N ASP A 825 -27.15 31.94 3.84
CA ASP A 825 -27.37 32.66 2.60
C ASP A 825 -28.64 33.52 2.66
N GLU A 826 -28.50 34.84 2.52
CA GLU A 826 -29.59 35.80 2.68
C GLU A 826 -30.70 35.61 1.64
N ASP A 827 -30.32 35.34 0.39
CA ASP A 827 -31.24 35.11 -0.73
C ASP A 827 -32.11 33.86 -0.53
N SER A 828 -31.65 32.92 0.32
CA SER A 828 -32.33 31.67 0.61
C SER A 828 -33.23 31.74 1.87
N ARG A 829 -33.22 32.87 2.60
CA ARG A 829 -34.06 33.08 3.80
C ARG A 829 -35.51 33.38 3.39
N GLY A 830 -36.47 32.79 4.09
CA GLY A 830 -37.91 33.01 3.83
C GLY A 830 -38.53 32.16 2.71
N GLU A 831 -37.75 31.39 1.96
CA GLU A 831 -38.26 30.50 0.89
C GLU A 831 -38.79 29.13 1.38
N GLY A 832 -38.76 28.92 2.69
CA GLY A 832 -39.17 27.68 3.35
C GLY A 832 -38.11 26.57 3.36
N MET A 833 -36.86 26.87 3.00
CA MET A 833 -35.74 25.92 3.04
C MET A 833 -35.45 25.43 4.46
N GLY A 834 -35.40 26.33 5.46
CA GLY A 834 -35.19 25.94 6.86
C GLY A 834 -36.24 24.96 7.37
N ARG A 835 -37.52 25.17 7.02
CA ARG A 835 -38.60 24.23 7.37
C ARG A 835 -38.36 22.86 6.72
N ALA A 836 -38.03 22.85 5.42
CA ALA A 836 -37.79 21.61 4.69
C ALA A 836 -36.57 20.83 5.22
N ALA A 837 -35.50 21.53 5.60
CA ALA A 837 -34.30 20.93 6.19
C ALA A 837 -34.61 20.27 7.54
N VAL A 838 -35.33 20.96 8.44
CA VAL A 838 -35.72 20.39 9.73
C VAL A 838 -36.66 19.19 9.55
N CYS A 839 -37.67 19.28 8.67
CA CYS A 839 -38.55 18.14 8.37
C CYS A 839 -37.75 16.93 7.86
N ALA A 840 -36.82 17.13 6.92
CA ALA A 840 -36.00 16.06 6.34
C ALA A 840 -35.05 15.43 7.38
N MET A 841 -34.43 16.25 8.23
CA MET A 841 -33.59 15.78 9.34
C MET A 841 -34.40 14.96 10.35
N LEU A 842 -35.59 15.41 10.75
CA LEU A 842 -36.42 14.68 11.72
C LEU A 842 -36.94 13.35 11.17
N VAL A 843 -37.30 13.29 9.89
CA VAL A 843 -37.64 12.02 9.23
C VAL A 843 -36.42 11.10 9.19
N TYR A 844 -35.23 11.61 8.86
CA TYR A 844 -33.99 10.84 8.88
C TYR A 844 -33.70 10.24 10.25
N VAL A 845 -33.75 11.06 11.29
CA VAL A 845 -33.49 10.63 12.67
C VAL A 845 -34.46 9.53 13.09
N GLN A 846 -35.76 9.67 12.79
CA GLN A 846 -36.74 8.65 13.15
C GLN A 846 -36.58 7.35 12.35
N VAL A 847 -36.24 7.43 11.06
CA VAL A 847 -36.05 6.25 10.20
C VAL A 847 -34.75 5.50 10.56
N GLN A 848 -33.70 6.23 10.95
CA GLN A 848 -32.40 5.68 11.34
C GLN A 848 -32.22 5.57 12.86
N LEU A 849 -33.31 5.70 13.63
CA LEU A 849 -33.25 5.88 15.09
C LEU A 849 -32.51 4.73 15.80
N GLY A 850 -32.76 3.49 15.37
CA GLY A 850 -32.08 2.32 15.94
C GLY A 850 -30.56 2.38 15.76
N PHE A 851 -30.10 2.73 14.56
CA PHE A 851 -28.66 2.84 14.27
C PHE A 851 -28.02 4.00 15.05
N ILE A 852 -28.69 5.16 15.09
CA ILE A 852 -28.20 6.34 15.81
C ILE A 852 -28.02 6.03 17.31
N LEU A 853 -29.00 5.34 17.92
CA LEU A 853 -28.94 4.98 19.34
C LEU A 853 -27.90 3.89 19.62
N GLU A 854 -27.74 2.91 18.73
CA GLU A 854 -26.67 1.90 18.82
C GLU A 854 -25.28 2.55 18.78
N GLU A 855 -25.06 3.48 17.85
CA GLU A 855 -23.78 4.18 17.69
C GLU A 855 -23.47 5.04 18.94
N TYR A 856 -24.48 5.73 19.46
CA TYR A 856 -24.39 6.50 20.70
C TYR A 856 -23.97 5.64 21.90
N VAL A 857 -24.60 4.48 22.10
CA VAL A 857 -24.29 3.58 23.24
C VAL A 857 -22.87 3.04 23.17
N MET A 858 -22.36 2.73 21.97
CA MET A 858 -20.99 2.20 21.78
C MET A 858 -19.87 3.17 22.17
N ASN A 859 -20.16 4.45 22.42
CA ASN A 859 -19.15 5.46 22.75
C ASN A 859 -18.96 5.70 24.26
N ARG A 860 -19.64 4.94 25.13
CA ARG A 860 -19.56 5.18 26.58
C ARG A 860 -18.24 4.69 27.19
N PRO A 861 -17.55 5.52 28.00
CA PRO A 861 -16.25 5.17 28.58
C PRO A 861 -16.27 3.97 29.54
N GLU A 862 -17.43 3.58 30.09
CA GLU A 862 -17.53 2.46 31.04
C GLU A 862 -17.97 1.11 30.42
N GLY A 863 -18.14 1.01 29.10
CA GLY A 863 -18.53 -0.27 28.47
C GLY A 863 -19.89 -0.78 28.97
N GLY A 864 -20.96 -0.07 28.63
CA GLY A 864 -22.32 -0.42 29.06
C GLY A 864 -22.84 -1.71 28.41
N GLY A 865 -23.43 -2.60 29.23
CA GLY A 865 -24.16 -3.78 28.78
C GLY A 865 -25.45 -3.45 27.98
N PRO A 866 -26.27 -4.46 27.64
CA PRO A 866 -27.29 -4.39 26.58
C PRO A 866 -28.56 -3.55 26.91
N SER A 867 -28.53 -2.60 27.85
CA SER A 867 -29.66 -1.71 28.08
C SER A 867 -29.71 -0.63 26.99
N GLY A 868 -30.74 -0.69 26.14
CA GLY A 868 -30.92 0.24 25.03
C GLY A 868 -31.20 1.67 25.50
N ALA A 869 -30.53 2.64 24.88
CA ALA A 869 -30.95 4.04 24.96
C ALA A 869 -32.24 4.23 24.16
N ALA A 870 -33.11 5.15 24.59
CA ALA A 870 -34.35 5.47 23.92
C ALA A 870 -34.52 7.00 23.81
N LEU A 871 -34.68 7.51 22.58
CA LEU A 871 -35.03 8.91 22.36
C LEU A 871 -36.50 9.12 22.76
N LYS A 872 -36.75 9.96 23.76
CA LYS A 872 -38.12 10.24 24.24
C LYS A 872 -38.70 11.53 23.69
N ARG A 873 -37.85 12.54 23.54
CA ARG A 873 -38.28 13.90 23.28
C ARG A 873 -37.34 14.60 22.31
N LEU A 874 -37.89 15.53 21.55
CA LEU A 874 -37.17 16.47 20.71
C LEU A 874 -37.25 17.85 21.34
N MET A 875 -36.20 18.64 21.21
CA MET A 875 -36.17 20.02 21.65
C MET A 875 -35.42 20.93 20.69
N VAL A 876 -35.61 22.23 20.87
CA VAL A 876 -34.81 23.28 20.26
C VAL A 876 -34.70 24.45 21.24
N LYS A 877 -33.53 25.09 21.31
CA LYS A 877 -33.31 26.33 22.05
C LYS A 877 -33.24 27.50 21.07
N ILE A 878 -34.08 28.51 21.27
CA ILE A 878 -34.20 29.64 20.33
C ILE A 878 -34.09 30.94 21.10
N LYS A 879 -33.22 31.88 20.67
CA LYS A 879 -33.17 33.23 21.26
C LYS A 879 -34.54 33.91 21.21
N GLU A 880 -34.93 34.58 22.30
CA GLU A 880 -36.25 35.19 22.47
C GLU A 880 -36.63 36.12 21.30
N GLY A 881 -35.66 36.87 20.78
CA GLY A 881 -35.82 37.80 19.66
C GLY A 881 -35.94 37.15 18.27
N ASN A 882 -35.66 35.85 18.13
CA ASN A 882 -35.70 35.16 16.82
C ASN A 882 -37.12 34.66 16.49
N GLN A 883 -38.00 35.60 16.15
CA GLN A 883 -39.41 35.33 15.84
C GLN A 883 -39.61 34.37 14.65
N ALA A 884 -38.69 34.39 13.68
CA ALA A 884 -38.75 33.53 12.49
C ALA A 884 -38.58 32.05 12.87
N SER A 885 -37.58 31.72 13.70
CA SER A 885 -37.34 30.34 14.15
C SER A 885 -38.47 29.86 15.07
N ARG A 886 -38.96 30.72 15.98
CA ARG A 886 -40.12 30.38 16.83
C ARG A 886 -41.36 30.04 16.01
N SER A 887 -41.63 30.82 14.98
CA SER A 887 -42.77 30.57 14.07
C SER A 887 -42.59 29.27 13.28
N LEU A 888 -41.36 28.99 12.83
CA LEU A 888 -41.02 27.75 12.13
C LEU A 888 -41.29 26.52 13.01
N PHE A 889 -40.73 26.48 14.23
CA PHE A 889 -40.86 25.32 15.12
C PHE A 889 -42.27 25.16 15.69
N THR A 890 -42.97 26.27 15.98
CA THR A 890 -44.41 26.23 16.33
C THR A 890 -45.21 25.59 15.20
N GLY A 891 -44.96 26.00 13.95
CA GLY A 891 -45.61 25.43 12.78
C GLY A 891 -45.18 23.99 12.44
N LEU A 892 -44.15 23.46 13.09
CA LEU A 892 -43.76 22.05 13.02
C LEU A 892 -44.41 21.20 14.12
N GLY A 893 -45.04 21.83 15.11
CA GLY A 893 -45.72 21.17 16.22
C GLY A 893 -44.96 21.21 17.55
N PHE A 894 -43.84 21.94 17.63
CA PHE A 894 -43.14 22.13 18.91
C PHE A 894 -43.92 23.12 19.79
N ARG A 895 -43.98 22.82 21.08
CA ARG A 895 -44.63 23.65 22.10
C ARG A 895 -43.59 24.24 23.03
N GLN A 896 -43.76 25.52 23.38
CA GLN A 896 -42.87 26.18 24.33
C GLN A 896 -43.02 25.53 25.71
N GLU A 897 -41.89 25.15 26.32
CA GLU A 897 -41.80 24.58 27.66
C GLU A 897 -41.05 25.58 28.55
N GLY A 898 -41.75 26.16 29.53
CA GLY A 898 -41.19 27.15 30.45
C GLY A 898 -41.09 28.59 29.89
N GLY A 899 -40.45 29.45 30.69
CA GLY A 899 -40.16 30.84 30.35
C GLY A 899 -38.83 31.02 29.61
N VAL A 900 -38.41 32.27 29.40
CA VAL A 900 -37.10 32.60 28.85
C VAL A 900 -36.03 32.25 29.88
N ASN A 901 -35.01 31.47 29.49
CA ASN A 901 -33.92 31.06 30.38
C ASN A 901 -32.95 32.23 30.66
N TYR A 902 -31.99 32.01 31.57
CA TYR A 902 -30.97 33.02 31.92
C TYR A 902 -30.14 33.53 30.72
N PHE A 903 -30.05 32.74 29.63
CA PHE A 903 -29.33 33.08 28.40
C PHE A 903 -30.19 33.78 27.33
N GLY A 904 -31.43 34.16 27.66
CA GLY A 904 -32.35 34.81 26.74
C GLY A 904 -32.95 33.86 25.69
N GLU A 905 -33.03 32.57 25.98
CA GLU A 905 -33.54 31.55 25.06
C GLU A 905 -34.86 30.94 25.55
N VAL A 906 -35.69 30.57 24.58
CA VAL A 906 -36.93 29.84 24.75
C VAL A 906 -36.68 28.39 24.35
N LYS A 907 -36.99 27.46 25.25
CA LYS A 907 -36.97 26.02 24.97
C LYS A 907 -38.33 25.62 24.38
N MET A 908 -38.31 24.99 23.21
CA MET A 908 -39.49 24.38 22.61
C MET A 908 -39.29 22.88 22.48
N VAL A 909 -40.32 22.09 22.79
CA VAL A 909 -40.25 20.63 22.85
C VAL A 909 -41.37 19.96 22.07
N MET A 910 -41.12 18.72 21.67
CA MET A 910 -42.10 17.80 21.09
C MET A 910 -41.80 16.39 21.58
N ASP A 911 -42.80 15.67 22.07
CA ASP A 911 -42.61 14.26 22.41
C ASP A 911 -42.45 13.44 21.13
N LEU A 912 -41.51 12.48 21.11
CA LEU A 912 -41.18 11.75 19.88
C LEU A 912 -42.40 10.97 19.34
N ALA A 913 -43.30 10.53 20.22
CA ALA A 913 -44.54 9.85 19.85
C ALA A 913 -45.51 10.72 19.02
N ASP A 914 -45.40 12.04 19.11
CA ASP A 914 -46.22 12.99 18.36
C ASP A 914 -45.59 13.41 17.03
N LEU A 915 -44.32 13.07 16.77
CA LEU A 915 -43.60 13.44 15.55
C LEU A 915 -44.29 12.88 14.29
N GLN A 916 -44.62 11.59 14.31
CA GLN A 916 -45.27 10.92 13.17
C GLN A 916 -46.73 11.36 12.97
N ARG A 917 -47.32 12.06 13.93
CA ARG A 917 -48.70 12.58 13.86
C ARG A 917 -48.77 13.98 13.27
N GLN A 918 -47.63 14.62 13.01
CA GLN A 918 -47.62 15.98 12.50
C GLN A 918 -48.16 16.03 11.06
N PRO A 919 -48.96 17.04 10.67
CA PRO A 919 -49.59 17.11 9.35
C PRO A 919 -48.60 17.11 8.16
N TRP A 920 -47.34 17.50 8.41
CA TRP A 920 -46.29 17.55 7.39
C TRP A 920 -45.52 16.22 7.25
N TRP A 921 -45.70 15.27 8.18
CA TRP A 921 -44.91 14.05 8.28
C TRP A 921 -45.02 13.19 7.02
N ASP A 922 -46.24 12.77 6.67
CA ASP A 922 -46.48 11.88 5.52
C ASP A 922 -46.03 12.51 4.21
N GLN A 923 -46.24 13.83 4.04
CA GLN A 923 -45.81 14.56 2.85
C GLN A 923 -44.27 14.56 2.71
N THR A 924 -43.55 14.71 3.83
CA THR A 924 -42.08 14.69 3.83
C THR A 924 -41.59 13.26 3.61
N LEU A 925 -42.14 12.28 4.33
CA LEU A 925 -41.77 10.87 4.23
C LEU A 925 -42.04 10.29 2.83
N SER A 926 -43.06 10.78 2.11
CA SER A 926 -43.36 10.33 0.75
C SER A 926 -42.49 10.98 -0.33
N SER A 927 -41.81 12.09 -0.01
CA SER A 927 -41.07 12.90 -0.98
C SER A 927 -39.57 12.96 -0.74
N TRP A 928 -39.11 12.56 0.46
CA TRP A 928 -37.69 12.44 0.78
C TRP A 928 -37.09 11.14 0.19
N ILE A 929 -35.82 11.19 -0.17
CA ILE A 929 -35.06 10.04 -0.68
C ILE A 929 -33.68 10.07 -0.04
N GLN A 930 -33.28 8.94 0.55
CA GLN A 930 -31.91 8.73 1.00
C GLN A 930 -31.07 8.25 -0.20
N ILE A 931 -30.02 8.99 -0.54
CA ILE A 931 -29.17 8.73 -1.69
C ILE A 931 -27.74 8.52 -1.20
N PRO A 932 -27.06 7.42 -1.59
CA PRO A 932 -25.64 7.22 -1.32
C PRO A 932 -24.83 8.46 -1.69
N TYR A 933 -23.94 8.89 -0.81
CA TYR A 933 -23.15 10.11 -0.99
C TYR A 933 -21.69 9.81 -0.71
N GLY A 934 -20.81 10.35 -1.55
CA GLY A 934 -19.39 10.17 -1.37
C GLY A 934 -18.54 10.71 -2.50
N SER A 935 -17.25 10.44 -2.39
CA SER A 935 -16.26 10.74 -3.43
C SER A 935 -16.53 9.91 -4.69
N LEU A 936 -15.95 10.32 -5.83
CA LEU A 936 -15.96 9.52 -7.06
C LEU A 936 -15.42 8.09 -6.83
N ARG A 937 -14.45 7.94 -5.93
CA ARG A 937 -13.92 6.63 -5.51
C ARG A 937 -14.99 5.76 -4.86
N GLU A 938 -15.91 6.35 -4.11
CA GLU A 938 -17.01 5.65 -3.44
C GLU A 938 -18.17 5.39 -4.39
N GLU A 939 -18.43 6.31 -5.32
CA GLU A 939 -19.36 6.11 -6.43
C GLU A 939 -18.94 4.91 -7.29
N LEU A 940 -17.66 4.81 -7.64
CA LEU A 940 -17.10 3.69 -8.40
C LEU A 940 -17.02 2.38 -7.61
N LYS A 941 -17.15 2.41 -6.28
CA LYS A 941 -17.35 1.21 -5.46
C LYS A 941 -18.81 0.81 -5.35
N TYR A 942 -19.71 1.79 -5.47
CA TYR A 942 -21.15 1.61 -5.38
C TYR A 942 -21.76 1.11 -6.69
N LEU A 943 -21.29 1.64 -7.83
CA LEU A 943 -21.59 1.19 -9.19
C LEU A 943 -20.81 -0.08 -9.56
#